data_AF-A0A4Y8JKE8-F1
#
_entry.id   AF-A0A4Y8JKE8-F1
#
_cell.length_a   1.000
_cell.length_b   1.000
_cell.length_c   1.000
_cell.angle_alpha   90.00
_cell.angle_beta   90.00
_cell.angle_gamma   90.00
#
_symmetry.space_group_name_H-M   'P 1'
#
loop_
_entity.id
_entity.type
_entity.pdbx_description
1 polymer ?
#
loop_
_entity_poly.entity_id
_entity_poly.type
_entity_poly.pdbx_seq_one_letter_code
_entity_poly.pdbx_strand_id
1 'polypeptide(L)'
;MIALATAALLGVSLLSGVGSVVAPDAAVAATGNDFDPGNIISDATFYDGQAMSASSVQSFLNSKVATCRSGYICLKDFRTVTPSKAAVSGACAAYSGQNESAADIISRVGIACGVSQKAMLVLIEKEQGLVSDDWPTDRQYRSATGYGCPDTADCDVNYYGFFNQVYSAALQFKYYAANPTRWNHVAGRTNFVRFHPNSACGSSSVLIQNQATAGLYNYTPYQPNGAALANLYGSGDSCSSYGNRNFWRMFSDWFGSPTTSSSLLRTVDNGTVYLVSGKIKYAVPSIGILISLAPLGNVGYVSQSYLDRFTTAHNVGRSLRSPDGTIYFYDSGIKLPFTSCTQAADYGSSCASNGYVQLTAYQIGEFKTGPALTSVLGTVEGSRYYIKAGEKREILDDASQKAAGIPAGFNVLSENAVSALKLGTPIVRDSVFVRTRSTSTYSLLAGGLRYSISAVNVNGSGVGARNSGSLGASSIQLIQNAPVAFTGVASLAGQSGISILASDGRYEWKSAVRGSGLAPVPVAQQLLDAYPVKGVVEDGSLIKSPTSGTVYVLMPTDVRPINSWAALLAISPTGTPVIQTLPDSVIDGLPKGIVALTAGTLVRSPQDATVYLIDGVTSRIPFSNFEFPSGAGINGFVFAQDERIKAYPISSKPLTYGVLCGGVEYVSGDGSLHAVGQDQLSLFPFDYVSMDKFTCSQLTIGIPATAFIRTPDGSLYQLAGGQKHSISSMARFAALSNGTPWMNVPGSFGRLIPSGAAA
;
A
#
# COMPACT_ATOMS: atom_id res chain seq x y z
N MET A 1 27.80 -60.28 26.53
CA MET A 1 27.26 -61.16 27.60
C MET A 1 26.60 -60.24 28.61
N ILE A 2 25.30 -60.18 28.91
CA ILE A 2 24.06 -60.97 28.70
C ILE A 2 22.95 -59.90 28.82
N ALA A 3 22.20 -59.60 27.77
CA ALA A 3 20.82 -60.02 27.48
C ALA A 3 19.70 -59.52 28.44
N LEU A 4 18.80 -58.72 27.84
CA LEU A 4 17.35 -58.52 28.03
C LEU A 4 16.66 -58.90 29.36
N ALA A 5 15.82 -57.99 29.87
CA ALA A 5 14.38 -58.23 30.02
C ALA A 5 13.59 -56.92 30.18
N THR A 6 12.77 -56.63 29.18
CA THR A 6 11.70 -55.62 29.13
C THR A 6 10.49 -56.04 29.98
N ALA A 7 9.97 -55.14 30.82
CA ALA A 7 8.61 -55.23 31.37
C ALA A 7 7.97 -53.84 31.33
N ALA A 8 7.14 -53.59 30.31
CA ALA A 8 6.32 -52.40 30.18
C ALA A 8 5.03 -52.61 30.99
N LEU A 9 4.88 -51.87 32.11
CA LEU A 9 3.59 -51.72 32.78
C LEU A 9 2.77 -50.63 32.08
N LEU A 10 1.67 -51.04 31.47
CA LEU A 10 0.57 -50.18 31.03
C LEU A 10 -0.16 -49.62 32.27
N GLY A 11 0.23 -48.43 32.70
CA GLY A 11 -0.56 -47.61 33.63
C GLY A 11 -1.42 -46.64 32.83
N VAL A 12 -2.64 -47.05 32.45
CA VAL A 12 -3.65 -46.14 31.91
C VAL A 12 -4.25 -45.36 33.07
N SER A 13 -3.67 -44.19 33.37
CA SER A 13 -4.24 -43.20 34.27
C SER A 13 -5.37 -42.47 33.54
N LEU A 14 -6.60 -42.98 33.64
CA LEU A 14 -7.80 -42.20 33.34
C LEU A 14 -7.88 -41.03 34.34
N LEU A 15 -7.35 -39.86 33.97
CA LEU A 15 -7.80 -38.61 34.57
C LEU A 15 -9.20 -38.31 34.03
N SER A 16 -10.19 -38.65 34.84
CA SER A 16 -11.56 -38.15 34.73
C SER A 16 -11.53 -36.63 34.81
N GLY A 17 -11.46 -35.97 33.65
CA GLY A 17 -11.73 -34.55 33.53
C GLY A 17 -13.19 -34.33 33.91
N VAL A 18 -13.42 -33.85 35.14
CA VAL A 18 -14.69 -33.27 35.55
C VAL A 18 -14.84 -31.99 34.75
N GLY A 19 -15.32 -32.11 33.51
CA GLY A 19 -15.73 -30.99 32.70
C GLY A 19 -16.90 -30.33 33.41
N SER A 20 -16.65 -29.19 34.06
CA SER A 20 -17.69 -28.28 34.47
C SER A 20 -18.47 -27.89 33.22
N VAL A 21 -19.61 -28.54 32.99
CA VAL A 21 -20.63 -28.09 32.05
C VAL A 21 -21.15 -26.77 32.60
N VAL A 22 -20.54 -25.67 32.16
CA VAL A 22 -21.09 -24.33 32.37
C VAL A 22 -22.37 -24.27 31.56
N ALA A 23 -23.51 -24.32 32.26
CA ALA A 23 -24.81 -24.10 31.66
C ALA A 23 -24.81 -22.77 30.88
N PRO A 24 -25.44 -22.69 29.71
CA PRO A 24 -25.56 -21.43 28.99
C PRO A 24 -26.22 -20.38 29.89
N ASP A 25 -25.61 -19.21 29.98
CA ASP A 25 -26.15 -18.09 30.76
C ASP A 25 -27.52 -17.72 30.20
N ALA A 26 -28.56 -17.95 30.98
CA ALA A 26 -29.93 -17.57 30.64
C ALA A 26 -30.03 -16.04 30.49
N ALA A 27 -30.85 -15.58 29.56
CA ALA A 27 -31.17 -14.17 29.43
C ALA A 27 -31.71 -13.60 30.76
N VAL A 28 -31.58 -12.28 30.93
CA VAL A 28 -32.14 -11.58 32.09
C VAL A 28 -33.64 -11.81 32.10
N ALA A 29 -34.13 -12.41 33.18
CA ALA A 29 -35.56 -12.64 33.39
C ALA A 29 -36.32 -11.32 33.21
N ALA A 30 -37.36 -11.33 32.38
CA ALA A 30 -38.20 -10.17 32.17
C ALA A 30 -38.79 -9.68 33.52
N THR A 31 -38.98 -8.36 33.71
CA THR A 31 -39.64 -7.81 34.91
C THR A 31 -40.97 -7.16 34.54
N GLY A 32 -42.01 -7.33 35.37
CA GLY A 32 -43.37 -6.90 35.00
C GLY A 32 -43.49 -5.41 34.68
N ASN A 33 -42.58 -4.59 35.20
CA ASN A 33 -42.52 -3.15 34.96
C ASN A 33 -42.08 -2.76 33.55
N ASP A 34 -41.49 -3.69 32.78
CA ASP A 34 -41.03 -3.46 31.41
C ASP A 34 -42.07 -3.85 30.35
N PHE A 35 -43.20 -4.44 30.78
CA PHE A 35 -44.30 -4.74 29.89
C PHE A 35 -45.05 -3.45 29.54
N ASP A 36 -44.85 -2.94 28.33
CA ASP A 36 -45.68 -1.88 27.77
C ASP A 36 -46.87 -2.50 27.02
N PRO A 37 -48.11 -2.38 27.53
CA PRO A 37 -49.28 -2.92 26.84
C PRO A 37 -49.48 -2.28 25.46
N GLY A 38 -48.95 -1.08 25.21
CA GLY A 38 -49.02 -0.38 23.93
C GLY A 38 -47.92 -0.75 22.94
N ASN A 39 -46.86 -1.44 23.38
CA ASN A 39 -45.70 -1.81 22.56
C ASN A 39 -45.09 -3.15 23.02
N ILE A 40 -45.83 -4.24 22.79
CA ILE A 40 -45.41 -5.59 23.18
C ILE A 40 -44.19 -6.03 22.37
N ILE A 41 -44.16 -5.70 21.09
CA ILE A 41 -43.04 -5.95 20.18
C ILE A 41 -43.07 -4.89 19.08
N SER A 42 -41.91 -4.45 18.62
CA SER A 42 -41.83 -3.48 17.53
C SER A 42 -42.15 -4.12 16.16
N ASP A 43 -42.70 -3.34 15.23
CA ASP A 43 -42.93 -3.78 13.84
C ASP A 43 -41.65 -4.29 13.19
N ALA A 44 -40.53 -3.58 13.42
CA ALA A 44 -39.22 -3.95 12.91
C ALA A 44 -38.75 -5.31 13.41
N THR A 45 -39.09 -5.69 14.64
CA THR A 45 -38.68 -6.99 15.22
C THR A 45 -39.64 -8.11 14.83
N PHE A 46 -40.94 -7.84 14.76
CA PHE A 46 -41.95 -8.85 14.46
C PHE A 46 -42.05 -9.19 12.96
N TYR A 47 -41.88 -8.20 12.07
CA TYR A 47 -41.95 -8.36 10.62
C TYR A 47 -40.57 -8.48 9.95
N ASP A 48 -39.51 -8.77 10.71
CA ASP A 48 -38.21 -9.15 10.17
C ASP A 48 -38.23 -10.61 9.68
N GLY A 49 -38.65 -10.83 8.44
CA GLY A 49 -38.67 -12.17 7.83
C GLY A 49 -37.31 -12.84 7.65
N GLN A 50 -36.21 -12.16 8.00
CA GLN A 50 -34.84 -12.66 7.93
C GLN A 50 -34.19 -12.78 9.31
N ALA A 51 -34.97 -12.66 10.40
CA ALA A 51 -34.49 -12.67 11.77
C ALA A 51 -33.68 -13.92 12.17
N MET A 52 -33.93 -15.07 11.54
CA MET A 52 -33.13 -16.29 11.69
C MET A 52 -33.08 -17.13 10.41
N SER A 53 -31.89 -17.63 10.08
CA SER A 53 -31.72 -18.69 9.06
C SER A 53 -32.26 -20.04 9.58
N ALA A 54 -32.53 -21.00 8.68
CA ALA A 54 -32.91 -22.35 9.06
C ALA A 54 -31.88 -23.00 10.01
N SER A 55 -30.58 -22.79 9.78
CA SER A 55 -29.51 -23.29 10.66
C SER A 55 -29.53 -22.64 12.06
N SER A 56 -29.85 -21.35 12.13
CA SER A 56 -30.00 -20.62 13.39
C SER A 56 -31.23 -21.11 14.16
N VAL A 57 -32.35 -21.34 13.47
CA VAL A 57 -33.57 -21.91 14.06
C VAL A 57 -33.28 -23.32 14.60
N GLN A 58 -32.62 -24.16 13.81
CA GLN A 58 -32.26 -25.52 14.25
C GLN A 58 -31.35 -25.49 15.49
N SER A 59 -30.36 -24.62 15.51
CA SER A 59 -29.45 -24.46 16.66
C SER A 59 -30.22 -24.00 17.90
N PHE A 60 -31.20 -23.11 17.74
CA PHE A 60 -32.08 -22.68 18.82
C PHE A 60 -32.94 -23.83 19.35
N LEU A 61 -33.60 -24.60 18.48
CA LEU A 61 -34.41 -25.76 18.89
C LEU A 61 -33.56 -26.80 19.65
N ASN A 62 -32.36 -27.07 19.16
CA ASN A 62 -31.41 -27.96 19.85
C ASN A 62 -31.01 -27.44 21.23
N SER A 63 -30.98 -26.12 21.44
CA SER A 63 -30.65 -25.52 22.74
C SER A 63 -31.80 -25.61 23.77
N LYS A 64 -33.05 -25.82 23.32
CA LYS A 64 -34.22 -25.91 24.20
C LYS A 64 -34.49 -27.32 24.69
N VAL A 65 -34.25 -28.33 23.85
CA VAL A 65 -34.39 -29.74 24.21
C VAL A 65 -33.12 -30.48 23.85
N ALA A 66 -32.30 -30.81 24.85
CA ALA A 66 -31.05 -31.53 24.63
C ALA A 66 -31.30 -33.00 24.24
N THR A 67 -32.29 -33.66 24.84
CA THR A 67 -32.64 -35.07 24.59
C THR A 67 -34.16 -35.21 24.54
N CYS A 68 -34.65 -35.86 23.49
CA CYS A 68 -36.07 -36.17 23.37
C CYS A 68 -36.41 -37.44 24.16
N ARG A 69 -37.58 -37.47 24.82
CA ARG A 69 -38.04 -38.67 25.52
C ARG A 69 -38.22 -39.81 24.52
N SER A 70 -37.78 -41.00 24.92
CA SER A 70 -37.90 -42.21 24.10
C SER A 70 -39.36 -42.45 23.68
N GLY A 71 -39.57 -42.72 22.39
CA GLY A 71 -40.90 -42.92 21.80
C GLY A 71 -41.58 -41.65 21.27
N TYR A 72 -41.00 -40.46 21.48
CA TYR A 72 -41.51 -39.19 21.00
C TYR A 72 -40.57 -38.55 19.97
N ILE A 73 -41.13 -37.71 19.09
CA ILE A 73 -40.35 -36.88 18.15
C ILE A 73 -40.48 -35.44 18.63
N CYS A 74 -39.39 -34.84 19.08
CA CYS A 74 -39.35 -33.45 19.53
C CYS A 74 -39.29 -32.50 18.34
N LEU A 75 -39.68 -31.23 18.54
CA LEU A 75 -39.76 -30.26 17.44
C LEU A 75 -38.43 -30.11 16.67
N LYS A 76 -37.30 -30.21 17.38
CA LYS A 76 -35.95 -30.17 16.78
C LYS A 76 -35.67 -31.31 15.79
N ASP A 77 -36.33 -32.46 15.94
CA ASP A 77 -36.15 -33.66 15.11
C ASP A 77 -37.34 -33.88 14.16
N PHE A 78 -38.39 -33.05 14.25
CA PHE A 78 -39.60 -33.18 13.45
C PHE A 78 -39.34 -32.90 11.97
N ARG A 79 -39.94 -33.74 11.11
CA ARG A 79 -39.94 -33.60 9.66
C ARG A 79 -41.30 -33.89 9.05
N THR A 80 -41.64 -33.18 8.00
CA THR A 80 -42.86 -33.44 7.22
C THR A 80 -42.73 -32.97 5.77
N VAL A 81 -43.56 -33.54 4.89
CA VAL A 81 -43.71 -33.06 3.52
C VAL A 81 -44.70 -31.90 3.50
N THR A 82 -44.26 -30.75 3.01
CA THR A 82 -45.06 -29.53 2.94
C THR A 82 -45.73 -29.37 1.57
N PRO A 83 -46.95 -28.83 1.50
CA PRO A 83 -47.58 -28.48 0.23
C PRO A 83 -47.01 -27.17 -0.33
N SER A 84 -47.06 -27.02 -1.65
CA SER A 84 -46.81 -25.71 -2.28
C SER A 84 -47.99 -24.75 -2.05
N LYS A 85 -47.70 -23.47 -1.84
CA LYS A 85 -48.70 -22.39 -1.73
C LYS A 85 -48.39 -21.31 -2.77
N ALA A 86 -49.42 -20.85 -3.47
CA ALA A 86 -49.30 -19.71 -4.37
C ALA A 86 -49.02 -18.42 -3.57
N ALA A 87 -48.43 -17.43 -4.23
CA ALA A 87 -48.22 -16.11 -3.62
C ALA A 87 -49.58 -15.45 -3.29
N VAL A 88 -49.67 -14.85 -2.11
CA VAL A 88 -50.77 -13.99 -1.69
C VAL A 88 -50.29 -12.54 -1.75
N SER A 89 -50.83 -11.77 -2.70
CA SER A 89 -50.41 -10.38 -2.95
C SER A 89 -50.41 -9.53 -1.67
N GLY A 90 -49.30 -8.85 -1.42
CA GLY A 90 -49.11 -7.98 -0.25
C GLY A 90 -48.93 -8.71 1.10
N ALA A 91 -48.97 -10.05 1.13
CA ALA A 91 -48.88 -10.82 2.37
C ALA A 91 -47.74 -11.84 2.38
N CYS A 92 -47.81 -12.87 1.53
CA CYS A 92 -46.79 -13.92 1.46
C CYS A 92 -46.38 -14.23 0.01
N ALA A 93 -45.09 -14.39 -0.23
CA ALA A 93 -44.55 -14.92 -1.48
C ALA A 93 -44.94 -16.39 -1.69
N ALA A 94 -44.75 -16.89 -2.91
CA ALA A 94 -45.01 -18.30 -3.22
C ALA A 94 -44.09 -19.22 -2.39
N TYR A 95 -44.66 -20.31 -1.87
CA TYR A 95 -43.97 -21.32 -1.11
C TYR A 95 -43.89 -22.60 -1.93
N SER A 96 -42.68 -23.11 -2.18
CA SER A 96 -42.49 -24.39 -2.88
C SER A 96 -42.35 -25.52 -1.86
N GLY A 97 -43.31 -26.45 -1.84
CA GLY A 97 -43.33 -27.58 -0.91
C GLY A 97 -42.21 -28.59 -1.15
N GLN A 98 -41.68 -29.18 -0.07
CA GLN A 98 -40.66 -30.24 -0.09
C GLN A 98 -40.67 -31.03 1.23
N ASN A 99 -39.76 -32.01 1.41
CA ASN A 99 -39.59 -32.68 2.71
C ASN A 99 -38.67 -31.86 3.62
N GLU A 100 -39.19 -31.40 4.76
CA GLU A 100 -38.59 -30.31 5.54
C GLU A 100 -38.54 -30.59 7.03
N SER A 101 -37.50 -30.10 7.70
CA SER A 101 -37.49 -30.01 9.15
C SER A 101 -38.42 -28.91 9.67
N ALA A 102 -38.77 -28.95 10.95
CA ALA A 102 -39.47 -27.83 11.58
C ALA A 102 -38.71 -26.49 11.43
N ALA A 103 -37.37 -26.53 11.49
CA ALA A 103 -36.52 -25.36 11.34
C ALA A 103 -36.59 -24.78 9.91
N ASP A 104 -36.61 -25.63 8.89
CA ASP A 104 -36.79 -25.22 7.49
C ASP A 104 -38.17 -24.58 7.30
N ILE A 105 -39.24 -25.19 7.85
CA ILE A 105 -40.61 -24.67 7.76
C ILE A 105 -40.70 -23.29 8.39
N ILE A 106 -40.25 -23.12 9.63
CA ILE A 106 -40.29 -21.82 10.34
C ILE A 106 -39.50 -20.77 9.57
N SER A 107 -38.29 -21.10 9.10
CA SER A 107 -37.43 -20.17 8.37
C SER A 107 -38.06 -19.75 7.03
N ARG A 108 -38.47 -20.71 6.20
CA ARG A 108 -39.01 -20.44 4.87
C ARG A 108 -40.38 -19.77 4.91
N VAL A 109 -41.25 -20.10 5.87
CA VAL A 109 -42.51 -19.38 6.06
C VAL A 109 -42.24 -17.94 6.49
N GLY A 110 -41.30 -17.73 7.43
CA GLY A 110 -40.92 -16.39 7.86
C GLY A 110 -40.37 -15.53 6.70
N ILE A 111 -39.55 -16.11 5.83
CA ILE A 111 -39.06 -15.46 4.60
C ILE A 111 -40.21 -15.17 3.63
N ALA A 112 -41.08 -16.15 3.39
CA ALA A 112 -42.17 -16.01 2.43
C ALA A 112 -43.15 -14.92 2.87
N CYS A 113 -43.51 -14.86 4.15
CA CYS A 113 -44.51 -13.92 4.66
C CYS A 113 -43.93 -12.61 5.22
N GLY A 114 -42.61 -12.51 5.41
CA GLY A 114 -42.01 -11.37 6.09
C GLY A 114 -42.40 -11.30 7.56
N VAL A 115 -42.34 -12.44 8.27
CA VAL A 115 -42.62 -12.56 9.70
C VAL A 115 -41.42 -13.21 10.39
N SER A 116 -41.05 -12.66 11.55
CA SER A 116 -39.87 -13.09 12.29
C SER A 116 -39.95 -14.54 12.75
N GLN A 117 -38.90 -15.30 12.44
CA GLN A 117 -38.73 -16.66 12.93
C GLN A 117 -38.69 -16.70 14.46
N LYS A 118 -38.11 -15.67 15.10
CA LYS A 118 -38.09 -15.50 16.56
C LYS A 118 -39.50 -15.35 17.12
N ALA A 119 -40.30 -14.48 16.49
CA ALA A 119 -41.70 -14.28 16.89
C ALA A 119 -42.54 -15.55 16.67
N MET A 120 -42.30 -16.29 15.58
CA MET A 120 -42.99 -17.55 15.31
C MET A 120 -42.64 -18.65 16.32
N LEU A 121 -41.37 -18.79 16.69
CA LEU A 121 -40.93 -19.72 17.74
C LEU A 121 -41.62 -19.42 19.08
N VAL A 122 -41.68 -18.14 19.46
CA VAL A 122 -42.37 -17.71 20.68
C VAL A 122 -43.87 -17.98 20.59
N LEU A 123 -44.50 -17.78 19.43
CA LEU A 123 -45.90 -18.06 19.24
C LEU A 123 -46.21 -19.56 19.40
N ILE A 124 -45.41 -20.43 18.77
CA ILE A 124 -45.55 -21.90 18.90
C ILE A 124 -45.43 -22.34 20.37
N GLU A 125 -44.46 -21.77 21.08
CA GLU A 125 -44.28 -22.07 22.51
C GLU A 125 -45.44 -21.57 23.36
N LYS A 126 -45.87 -20.33 23.14
CA LYS A 126 -46.96 -19.70 23.90
C LYS A 126 -48.27 -20.51 23.77
N GLU A 127 -48.52 -21.07 22.59
CA GLU A 127 -49.80 -21.71 22.24
C GLU A 127 -49.82 -23.20 22.57
N GLN A 128 -48.70 -23.92 22.44
CA GLN A 128 -48.66 -25.38 22.61
C GLN A 128 -47.50 -25.90 23.49
N GLY A 129 -46.62 -25.03 23.99
CA GLY A 129 -45.41 -25.43 24.74
C GLY A 129 -44.43 -26.28 23.91
N LEU A 130 -44.61 -26.33 22.58
CA LEU A 130 -44.00 -27.34 21.72
C LEU A 130 -42.49 -27.14 21.50
N VAL A 131 -41.95 -25.94 21.73
CA VAL A 131 -40.52 -25.66 21.50
C VAL A 131 -39.66 -26.27 22.61
N SER A 132 -40.17 -26.30 23.84
CA SER A 132 -39.44 -26.81 25.02
C SER A 132 -39.86 -28.22 25.47
N ASP A 133 -40.88 -28.82 24.85
CA ASP A 133 -41.43 -30.13 25.23
C ASP A 133 -40.52 -31.30 24.78
N ASP A 134 -40.13 -32.16 25.74
CA ASP A 134 -39.37 -33.39 25.47
C ASP A 134 -40.25 -34.60 25.12
N TRP A 135 -41.58 -34.49 25.18
CA TRP A 135 -42.53 -35.58 24.92
C TRP A 135 -43.82 -35.08 24.22
N PRO A 136 -43.70 -34.34 23.09
CA PRO A 136 -44.84 -33.69 22.46
C PRO A 136 -45.84 -34.67 21.86
N THR A 137 -47.11 -34.33 21.94
CA THR A 137 -48.26 -35.09 21.43
C THR A 137 -48.64 -34.69 20.00
N ASP A 138 -49.35 -35.58 19.29
CA ASP A 138 -49.88 -35.29 17.95
C ASP A 138 -50.75 -34.02 17.90
N ARG A 139 -51.46 -33.71 19.00
CA ARG A 139 -52.28 -32.50 19.11
C ARG A 139 -51.44 -31.23 18.99
N GLN A 140 -50.26 -31.19 19.60
CA GLN A 140 -49.38 -30.02 19.56
C GLN A 140 -48.88 -29.77 18.13
N TYR A 141 -48.55 -30.81 17.36
CA TYR A 141 -48.21 -30.65 15.95
C TYR A 141 -49.40 -30.29 15.08
N ARG A 142 -50.58 -30.82 15.38
CA ARG A 142 -51.82 -30.56 14.66
C ARG A 142 -52.27 -29.11 14.78
N SER A 143 -52.10 -28.50 15.95
CA SER A 143 -52.59 -27.16 16.31
C SER A 143 -51.50 -26.25 16.89
N ALA A 144 -50.29 -26.31 16.32
CA ALA A 144 -49.04 -25.72 16.83
C ALA A 144 -49.08 -24.23 17.17
N THR A 145 -49.94 -23.43 16.54
CA THR A 145 -50.08 -22.00 16.81
C THR A 145 -51.46 -21.64 17.37
N GLY A 146 -52.35 -22.61 17.57
CA GLY A 146 -53.74 -22.36 17.96
C GLY A 146 -54.58 -21.70 16.86
N TYR A 147 -54.06 -21.58 15.64
CA TYR A 147 -54.81 -20.95 14.54
C TYR A 147 -56.02 -21.80 14.14
N GLY A 148 -57.20 -21.16 14.12
CA GLY A 148 -58.47 -21.83 13.81
C GLY A 148 -59.04 -22.63 14.98
N CYS A 149 -58.57 -22.42 16.21
CA CYS A 149 -59.07 -23.09 17.43
C CYS A 149 -59.85 -22.11 18.33
N PRO A 150 -61.16 -21.96 18.15
CA PRO A 150 -61.97 -21.12 19.04
C PRO A 150 -62.17 -21.78 20.42
N ASP A 151 -62.27 -20.98 21.49
CA ASP A 151 -62.42 -21.49 22.86
C ASP A 151 -63.74 -22.27 23.10
N THR A 152 -64.74 -22.12 22.22
CA THR A 152 -66.10 -22.67 22.39
C THR A 152 -66.45 -23.77 21.37
N ALA A 153 -65.52 -24.19 20.51
CA ALA A 153 -65.74 -25.25 19.52
C ALA A 153 -64.44 -25.99 19.18
N ASP A 154 -64.57 -27.09 18.43
CA ASP A 154 -63.39 -27.80 17.92
C ASP A 154 -62.58 -26.93 16.95
N CYS A 155 -61.28 -27.18 16.89
CA CYS A 155 -60.41 -26.55 15.92
C CYS A 155 -60.83 -26.89 14.48
N ASP A 156 -60.77 -25.90 13.58
CA ASP A 156 -61.05 -26.09 12.17
C ASP A 156 -60.00 -27.01 11.52
N VAL A 157 -60.50 -28.14 11.02
CA VAL A 157 -59.72 -29.21 10.41
C VAL A 157 -58.90 -28.76 9.19
N ASN A 158 -59.31 -27.68 8.52
CA ASN A 158 -58.61 -27.14 7.34
C ASN A 158 -57.22 -26.59 7.67
N TYR A 159 -56.96 -26.26 8.94
CA TYR A 159 -55.68 -25.70 9.39
C TYR A 159 -54.79 -26.72 10.10
N TYR A 160 -55.18 -28.00 10.14
CA TYR A 160 -54.41 -29.04 10.81
C TYR A 160 -53.05 -29.29 10.18
N GLY A 161 -52.06 -29.53 11.05
CA GLY A 161 -50.68 -29.89 10.70
C GLY A 161 -49.71 -28.73 10.88
N PHE A 162 -48.48 -29.06 11.29
CA PHE A 162 -47.48 -28.08 11.72
C PHE A 162 -47.23 -26.98 10.67
N PHE A 163 -47.04 -27.36 9.41
CA PHE A 163 -46.87 -26.40 8.32
C PHE A 163 -48.08 -25.45 8.17
N ASN A 164 -49.30 -26.00 8.16
CA ASN A 164 -50.52 -25.22 7.97
C ASN A 164 -50.73 -24.23 9.12
N GLN A 165 -50.40 -24.62 10.35
CA GLN A 165 -50.48 -23.76 11.55
C GLN A 165 -49.47 -22.61 11.48
N VAL A 166 -48.22 -22.89 11.14
CA VAL A 166 -47.15 -21.88 11.02
C VAL A 166 -47.43 -20.92 9.86
N TYR A 167 -47.80 -21.44 8.69
CA TYR A 167 -48.13 -20.64 7.50
C TYR A 167 -49.39 -19.77 7.73
N SER A 168 -50.46 -20.35 8.26
CA SER A 168 -51.73 -19.62 8.47
C SER A 168 -51.60 -18.54 9.53
N ALA A 169 -50.86 -18.79 10.62
CA ALA A 169 -50.57 -17.76 11.61
C ALA A 169 -49.77 -16.59 10.99
N ALA A 170 -48.69 -16.89 10.25
CA ALA A 170 -47.89 -15.85 9.59
C ALA A 170 -48.74 -15.03 8.60
N LEU A 171 -49.54 -15.70 7.77
CA LEU A 171 -50.45 -15.06 6.83
C LEU A 171 -51.49 -14.18 7.55
N GLN A 172 -52.04 -14.65 8.66
CA GLN A 172 -53.02 -13.89 9.44
C GLN A 172 -52.43 -12.58 9.97
N PHE A 173 -51.20 -12.58 10.50
CA PHE A 173 -50.55 -11.34 10.94
C PHE A 173 -50.35 -10.35 9.79
N LYS A 174 -50.09 -10.83 8.57
CA LYS A 174 -50.05 -9.99 7.38
C LYS A 174 -51.41 -9.40 7.03
N TYR A 175 -52.49 -10.16 7.19
CA TYR A 175 -53.85 -9.62 7.02
C TYR A 175 -54.25 -8.60 8.09
N TYR A 176 -53.81 -8.78 9.34
CA TYR A 176 -53.96 -7.76 10.38
C TYR A 176 -53.26 -6.46 9.97
N ALA A 177 -51.99 -6.54 9.56
CA ALA A 177 -51.22 -5.37 9.14
C ALA A 177 -51.76 -4.69 7.88
N ALA A 178 -52.26 -5.47 6.90
CA ALA A 178 -52.76 -4.94 5.63
C ALA A 178 -54.16 -4.33 5.75
N ASN A 179 -54.99 -4.79 6.71
CA ASN A 179 -56.37 -4.34 6.87
C ASN A 179 -56.69 -3.95 8.32
N PRO A 180 -55.93 -3.01 8.92
CA PRO A 180 -55.94 -2.80 10.36
C PRO A 180 -57.31 -2.38 10.91
N THR A 181 -58.13 -1.68 10.11
CA THR A 181 -59.46 -1.20 10.53
C THR A 181 -60.58 -2.24 10.45
N ARG A 182 -60.32 -3.44 9.91
CA ARG A 182 -61.30 -4.54 9.88
C ARG A 182 -61.30 -5.38 11.16
N TRP A 183 -60.41 -5.06 12.11
CA TRP A 183 -60.18 -5.82 13.34
C TRP A 183 -60.42 -4.96 14.58
N ASN A 184 -60.57 -5.63 15.73
CA ASN A 184 -60.98 -4.98 16.98
C ASN A 184 -59.88 -4.08 17.58
N HIS A 185 -58.61 -4.43 17.37
CA HIS A 185 -57.46 -3.68 17.87
C HIS A 185 -56.70 -3.03 16.73
N VAL A 186 -56.57 -1.70 16.78
CA VAL A 186 -56.01 -0.88 15.69
C VAL A 186 -54.80 -0.09 16.19
N ALA A 187 -53.68 -0.18 15.47
CA ALA A 187 -52.47 0.60 15.76
C ALA A 187 -52.70 2.12 15.58
N GLY A 188 -51.95 2.92 16.35
CA GLY A 188 -52.05 4.38 16.37
C GLY A 188 -53.30 4.92 17.07
N ARG A 189 -54.07 4.07 17.76
CA ARG A 189 -55.31 4.44 18.46
C ARG A 189 -55.28 3.97 19.91
N THR A 190 -56.03 4.68 20.74
CA THR A 190 -56.38 4.20 22.08
C THR A 190 -57.46 3.13 21.94
N ASN A 191 -57.13 1.90 22.33
CA ASN A 191 -58.01 0.75 22.31
C ASN A 191 -58.39 0.38 23.75
N PHE A 192 -59.62 -0.08 23.95
CA PHE A 192 -60.05 -0.56 25.26
C PHE A 192 -59.82 -2.07 25.34
N VAL A 193 -58.77 -2.49 26.05
CA VAL A 193 -58.32 -3.87 26.07
C VAL A 193 -58.71 -4.53 27.40
N ARG A 194 -59.39 -5.68 27.33
CA ARG A 194 -59.84 -6.43 28.52
C ARG A 194 -58.69 -7.16 29.22
N PHE A 195 -58.81 -7.29 30.53
CA PHE A 195 -57.86 -8.09 31.32
C PHE A 195 -58.18 -9.58 31.25
N HIS A 196 -59.43 -9.95 30.95
CA HIS A 196 -59.90 -11.34 30.95
C HIS A 196 -61.19 -11.49 30.10
N PRO A 197 -61.54 -12.70 29.60
CA PRO A 197 -62.84 -12.95 28.96
C PRO A 197 -64.04 -12.58 29.82
N ASN A 198 -63.94 -12.80 31.14
CA ASN A 198 -64.93 -12.36 32.12
C ASN A 198 -64.96 -10.82 32.19
N SER A 199 -66.05 -10.21 31.74
CA SER A 199 -66.20 -8.75 31.72
C SER A 199 -66.14 -8.09 33.10
N ALA A 200 -66.44 -8.83 34.18
CA ALA A 200 -66.32 -8.33 35.56
C ALA A 200 -64.88 -8.01 35.97
N CYS A 201 -63.88 -8.56 35.27
CA CYS A 201 -62.46 -8.29 35.52
C CYS A 201 -61.98 -6.94 34.96
N GLY A 202 -62.82 -6.25 34.18
CA GLY A 202 -62.52 -4.92 33.66
C GLY A 202 -61.52 -4.90 32.49
N SER A 203 -61.02 -3.70 32.23
CA SER A 203 -60.23 -3.33 31.05
C SER A 203 -59.51 -2.01 31.29
N SER A 204 -58.52 -1.69 30.46
CA SER A 204 -57.88 -0.37 30.45
C SER A 204 -57.73 0.18 29.04
N SER A 205 -57.55 1.51 28.96
CA SER A 205 -57.26 2.22 27.72
C SER A 205 -55.77 2.10 27.39
N VAL A 206 -55.46 1.48 26.26
CA VAL A 206 -54.10 1.23 25.78
C VAL A 206 -53.90 1.93 24.45
N LEU A 207 -52.97 2.87 24.37
CA LEU A 207 -52.51 3.40 23.09
C LEU A 207 -51.64 2.33 22.42
N ILE A 208 -52.20 1.61 21.44
CA ILE A 208 -51.45 0.60 20.69
C ILE A 208 -50.58 1.33 19.67
N GLN A 209 -49.27 1.24 19.82
CA GLN A 209 -48.31 2.10 19.12
C GLN A 209 -47.95 1.59 17.72
N ASN A 210 -48.05 0.28 17.45
CA ASN A 210 -47.59 -0.34 16.20
C ASN A 210 -48.45 -1.53 15.74
N GLN A 211 -48.25 -1.98 14.50
CA GLN A 211 -49.09 -3.00 13.87
C GLN A 211 -48.88 -4.41 14.41
N ALA A 212 -47.67 -4.75 14.83
CA ALA A 212 -47.35 -6.04 15.43
C ALA A 212 -48.05 -6.22 16.78
N THR A 213 -48.01 -5.18 17.62
CA THR A 213 -48.73 -5.16 18.89
C THR A 213 -50.24 -5.23 18.68
N ALA A 214 -50.78 -4.49 17.70
CA ALA A 214 -52.20 -4.61 17.32
C ALA A 214 -52.55 -6.03 16.86
N GLY A 215 -51.70 -6.65 16.04
CA GLY A 215 -51.85 -8.03 15.58
C GLY A 215 -51.87 -9.03 16.73
N LEU A 216 -50.99 -8.88 17.73
CA LEU A 216 -50.96 -9.75 18.90
C LEU A 216 -52.25 -9.67 19.72
N TYR A 217 -52.82 -8.48 19.91
CA TYR A 217 -54.15 -8.36 20.53
C TYR A 217 -55.27 -8.91 19.66
N ASN A 218 -55.21 -8.76 18.33
CA ASN A 218 -56.20 -9.38 17.45
C ASN A 218 -56.12 -10.92 17.45
N TYR A 219 -54.93 -11.48 17.72
CA TYR A 219 -54.71 -12.92 17.85
C TYR A 219 -55.10 -13.43 19.25
N THR A 220 -54.79 -12.67 20.31
CA THR A 220 -55.08 -13.01 21.71
C THR A 220 -55.60 -11.76 22.44
N PRO A 221 -56.92 -11.54 22.55
CA PRO A 221 -57.52 -10.22 22.84
C PRO A 221 -57.56 -9.81 24.32
N TYR A 222 -56.51 -10.15 25.07
CA TYR A 222 -56.40 -9.80 26.50
C TYR A 222 -55.01 -9.29 26.86
N GLN A 223 -54.97 -8.25 27.70
CA GLN A 223 -53.74 -7.77 28.34
C GLN A 223 -53.60 -8.35 29.75
N PRO A 224 -52.38 -8.53 30.28
CA PRO A 224 -52.20 -8.93 31.68
C PRO A 224 -52.68 -7.82 32.63
N ASN A 225 -53.22 -8.22 33.78
CA ASN A 225 -53.49 -7.31 34.89
C ASN A 225 -52.26 -7.19 35.82
N GLY A 226 -52.36 -6.36 36.86
CA GLY A 226 -51.26 -6.16 37.82
C GLY A 226 -50.78 -7.45 38.49
N ALA A 227 -51.69 -8.36 38.86
CA ALA A 227 -51.35 -9.64 39.47
C ALA A 227 -50.54 -10.54 38.51
N ALA A 228 -50.93 -10.61 37.23
CA ALA A 228 -50.21 -11.37 36.21
C ALA A 228 -48.81 -10.81 35.93
N LEU A 229 -48.62 -9.48 36.01
CA LEU A 229 -47.31 -8.82 35.84
C LEU A 229 -46.42 -8.93 37.09
N ALA A 230 -47.01 -8.95 38.29
CA ALA A 230 -46.27 -9.16 39.53
C ALA A 230 -45.70 -10.59 39.63
N ASN A 231 -46.31 -11.57 38.96
CA ASN A 231 -45.86 -12.97 38.92
C ASN A 231 -45.66 -13.47 37.48
N LEU A 232 -44.62 -12.99 36.80
CA LEU A 232 -44.39 -13.26 35.37
C LEU A 232 -44.20 -14.74 35.01
N TYR A 233 -43.62 -15.53 35.91
CA TYR A 233 -43.32 -16.95 35.69
C TYR A 233 -44.31 -17.88 36.39
N GLY A 234 -45.29 -17.32 37.10
CA GLY A 234 -46.32 -18.08 37.80
C GLY A 234 -47.73 -17.62 37.46
N SER A 235 -48.66 -18.02 38.32
CA SER A 235 -50.07 -17.68 38.22
C SER A 235 -50.38 -16.35 38.94
N GLY A 236 -51.27 -15.56 38.36
CA GLY A 236 -51.89 -14.42 39.02
C GLY A 236 -53.22 -14.81 39.67
N ASP A 237 -54.14 -13.84 39.74
CA ASP A 237 -55.51 -14.01 40.27
C ASP A 237 -56.51 -14.54 39.21
N SER A 238 -57.79 -14.63 39.59
CA SER A 238 -58.89 -15.07 38.70
C SER A 238 -59.18 -14.13 37.53
N CYS A 239 -58.54 -12.96 37.48
CA CYS A 239 -58.68 -11.97 36.41
C CYS A 239 -57.41 -11.84 35.56
N SER A 240 -56.45 -12.75 35.75
CA SER A 240 -55.16 -12.74 35.06
C SER A 240 -55.25 -13.43 33.71
N SER A 241 -54.81 -12.73 32.66
CA SER A 241 -54.58 -13.31 31.33
C SER A 241 -53.09 -13.39 31.00
N TYR A 242 -52.68 -14.47 30.35
CA TYR A 242 -51.26 -14.82 30.22
C TYR A 242 -50.71 -14.76 28.79
N GLY A 243 -51.55 -14.73 27.75
CA GLY A 243 -51.10 -14.84 26.35
C GLY A 243 -50.06 -13.78 25.96
N ASN A 244 -50.46 -12.51 25.87
CA ASN A 244 -49.55 -11.43 25.48
C ASN A 244 -48.39 -11.23 26.48
N ARG A 245 -48.63 -11.49 27.77
CA ARG A 245 -47.58 -11.52 28.80
C ARG A 245 -46.52 -12.58 28.50
N ASN A 246 -46.95 -13.82 28.24
CA ASN A 246 -46.06 -14.94 27.98
C ASN A 246 -45.33 -14.75 26.65
N PHE A 247 -45.99 -14.24 25.61
CA PHE A 247 -45.33 -13.87 24.36
C PHE A 247 -44.17 -12.89 24.63
N TRP A 248 -44.47 -11.76 25.27
CA TRP A 248 -43.47 -10.74 25.59
C TRP A 248 -42.32 -11.29 26.44
N ARG A 249 -42.65 -12.02 27.51
CA ARG A 249 -41.68 -12.62 28.43
C ARG A 249 -40.78 -13.62 27.71
N MET A 250 -41.36 -14.58 26.99
CA MET A 250 -40.60 -15.60 26.27
C MET A 250 -39.70 -14.99 25.18
N PHE A 251 -40.20 -13.97 24.45
CA PHE A 251 -39.36 -13.26 23.50
C PHE A 251 -38.18 -12.58 24.20
N SER A 252 -38.45 -11.88 25.30
CA SER A 252 -37.43 -11.21 26.12
C SER A 252 -36.39 -12.19 26.65
N ASP A 253 -36.85 -13.32 27.20
CA ASP A 253 -36.01 -14.38 27.78
C ASP A 253 -35.17 -15.12 26.73
N TRP A 254 -35.59 -15.13 25.46
CA TRP A 254 -34.91 -15.92 24.42
C TRP A 254 -34.04 -15.07 23.50
N PHE A 255 -34.47 -13.84 23.23
CA PHE A 255 -33.92 -13.03 22.14
C PHE A 255 -33.58 -11.59 22.56
N GLY A 256 -33.80 -11.23 23.82
CA GLY A 256 -33.62 -9.85 24.30
C GLY A 256 -34.86 -8.99 24.03
N SER A 257 -34.72 -7.68 24.17
CA SER A 257 -35.87 -6.77 24.16
C SER A 257 -36.69 -6.88 22.86
N PRO A 258 -38.00 -7.16 22.93
CA PRO A 258 -38.86 -7.24 21.74
C PRO A 258 -39.06 -5.87 21.05
N THR A 259 -38.69 -4.78 21.72
CA THR A 259 -38.81 -3.41 21.22
C THR A 259 -37.49 -2.83 20.73
N THR A 260 -36.35 -3.51 20.97
CA THR A 260 -35.01 -3.09 20.49
C THR A 260 -34.20 -4.27 19.95
N SER A 261 -33.98 -4.31 18.63
CA SER A 261 -33.34 -5.42 17.91
C SER A 261 -31.80 -5.42 17.93
N SER A 262 -31.16 -4.78 18.91
CA SER A 262 -29.72 -4.52 18.88
C SER A 262 -28.98 -4.97 20.14
N SER A 263 -27.75 -5.46 19.95
CA SER A 263 -26.81 -5.67 21.06
C SER A 263 -26.05 -4.40 21.44
N LEU A 264 -26.18 -3.33 20.67
CA LEU A 264 -25.53 -2.04 20.87
C LEU A 264 -26.54 -1.05 21.39
N LEU A 265 -26.40 -0.65 22.65
CA LEU A 265 -27.42 0.13 23.37
C LEU A 265 -26.81 1.39 23.98
N ARG A 266 -27.58 2.47 23.99
CA ARG A 266 -27.27 3.69 24.75
C ARG A 266 -28.53 4.32 25.34
N THR A 267 -28.36 5.32 26.17
CA THR A 267 -29.50 6.16 26.63
C THR A 267 -29.60 7.42 25.79
N VAL A 268 -30.74 8.11 25.90
CA VAL A 268 -30.92 9.43 25.27
C VAL A 268 -30.06 10.50 25.94
N ASP A 269 -29.79 10.36 27.24
CA ASP A 269 -29.06 11.34 28.06
C ASP A 269 -27.54 11.10 28.10
N ASN A 270 -27.07 9.91 27.72
CA ASN A 270 -25.66 9.55 27.72
C ASN A 270 -25.22 8.99 26.36
N GLY A 271 -24.25 9.65 25.75
CA GLY A 271 -23.72 9.27 24.43
C GLY A 271 -22.94 7.96 24.37
N THR A 272 -22.56 7.38 25.52
CA THR A 272 -21.79 6.13 25.60
C THR A 272 -22.60 4.96 25.06
N VAL A 273 -22.07 4.31 24.02
CA VAL A 273 -22.64 3.07 23.48
C VAL A 273 -22.07 1.89 24.24
N TYR A 274 -22.93 0.98 24.66
CA TYR A 274 -22.58 -0.28 25.30
C TYR A 274 -22.91 -1.43 24.37
N LEU A 275 -21.97 -2.36 24.22
CA LEU A 275 -22.24 -3.70 23.71
C LEU A 275 -22.73 -4.55 24.88
N VAL A 276 -23.95 -5.06 24.78
CA VAL A 276 -24.56 -5.97 25.76
C VAL A 276 -24.44 -7.41 25.29
N SER A 277 -23.93 -8.30 26.13
CA SER A 277 -23.86 -9.74 25.88
C SER A 277 -24.13 -10.53 27.14
N GLY A 278 -25.16 -11.38 27.13
CA GLY A 278 -25.62 -12.08 28.32
C GLY A 278 -25.98 -11.08 29.43
N LYS A 279 -25.31 -11.20 30.59
CA LYS A 279 -25.49 -10.31 31.75
C LYS A 279 -24.42 -9.20 31.85
N ILE A 280 -23.58 -9.04 30.82
CA ILE A 280 -22.44 -8.13 30.83
C ILE A 280 -22.65 -7.02 29.80
N LYS A 281 -22.25 -5.79 30.15
CA LYS A 281 -22.14 -4.67 29.20
C LYS A 281 -20.69 -4.19 29.10
N TYR A 282 -20.25 -3.89 27.89
CA TYR A 282 -18.91 -3.42 27.55
C TYR A 282 -19.02 -2.05 26.90
N ALA A 283 -18.31 -1.04 27.42
CA ALA A 283 -18.33 0.29 26.81
C ALA A 283 -17.57 0.27 25.46
N VAL A 284 -18.17 0.83 24.42
CA VAL A 284 -17.55 0.94 23.08
C VAL A 284 -16.70 2.21 23.05
N PRO A 285 -15.36 2.10 22.96
CA PRO A 285 -14.47 3.23 23.24
C PRO A 285 -14.30 4.20 22.06
N SER A 286 -14.65 3.79 20.84
CA SER A 286 -14.47 4.62 19.64
C SER A 286 -15.44 4.27 18.53
N ILE A 287 -15.66 5.22 17.61
CA ILE A 287 -16.43 5.00 16.40
C ILE A 287 -15.82 3.89 15.52
N GLY A 288 -14.49 3.74 15.53
CA GLY A 288 -13.81 2.69 14.80
C GLY A 288 -14.15 1.29 15.30
N ILE A 289 -14.28 1.10 16.62
CA ILE A 289 -14.76 -0.16 17.20
C ILE A 289 -16.26 -0.35 16.95
N LEU A 290 -17.05 0.73 17.06
CA LEU A 290 -18.49 0.69 16.80
C LEU A 290 -18.80 0.22 15.37
N ILE A 291 -18.09 0.74 14.36
CA ILE A 291 -18.24 0.32 12.96
C ILE A 291 -17.89 -1.16 12.80
N SER A 292 -16.82 -1.64 13.45
CA SER A 292 -16.45 -3.05 13.40
C SER A 292 -17.48 -3.98 14.06
N LEU A 293 -18.35 -3.46 14.92
CA LEU A 293 -19.47 -4.17 15.56
C LEU A 293 -20.80 -4.10 14.79
N ALA A 294 -20.84 -3.48 13.60
CA ALA A 294 -22.06 -3.33 12.80
C ALA A 294 -22.89 -4.63 12.58
N PRO A 295 -22.31 -5.84 12.49
CA PRO A 295 -23.12 -7.07 12.42
C PRO A 295 -24.05 -7.29 13.62
N LEU A 296 -23.78 -6.67 14.77
CA LEU A 296 -24.58 -6.80 15.99
C LEU A 296 -25.81 -5.86 16.03
N GLY A 297 -26.07 -5.14 14.93
CA GLY A 297 -27.21 -4.25 14.75
C GLY A 297 -26.86 -2.77 14.88
N ASN A 298 -27.86 -1.91 14.66
CA ASN A 298 -27.73 -0.45 14.83
C ASN A 298 -27.78 -0.05 16.31
N VAL A 299 -27.27 1.11 16.69
CA VAL A 299 -27.37 1.57 18.09
C VAL A 299 -28.85 1.79 18.49
N GLY A 300 -29.33 1.02 19.46
CA GLY A 300 -30.65 1.14 20.06
C GLY A 300 -30.67 2.07 21.28
N TYR A 301 -31.85 2.62 21.60
CA TYR A 301 -32.07 3.49 22.75
C TYR A 301 -32.86 2.78 23.84
N VAL A 302 -32.37 2.85 25.07
CA VAL A 302 -32.98 2.23 26.26
C VAL A 302 -32.89 3.18 27.46
N SER A 303 -33.64 2.88 28.52
CA SER A 303 -33.54 3.62 29.78
C SER A 303 -32.22 3.31 30.50
N GLN A 304 -31.78 4.20 31.39
CA GLN A 304 -30.63 3.95 32.26
C GLN A 304 -30.86 2.72 33.15
N SER A 305 -32.07 2.59 33.72
CA SER A 305 -32.47 1.45 34.55
C SER A 305 -32.41 0.10 33.83
N TYR A 306 -32.53 0.08 32.50
CA TYR A 306 -32.33 -1.12 31.70
C TYR A 306 -30.83 -1.48 31.61
N LEU A 307 -29.97 -0.50 31.30
CA LEU A 307 -28.52 -0.73 31.24
C LEU A 307 -27.93 -1.14 32.60
N ASP A 308 -28.47 -0.65 33.71
CA ASP A 308 -27.97 -0.93 35.06
C ASP A 308 -28.17 -2.40 35.49
N ARG A 309 -28.97 -3.18 34.75
CA ARG A 309 -29.15 -4.62 34.97
C ARG A 309 -27.96 -5.47 34.52
N PHE A 310 -27.07 -4.88 33.72
CA PHE A 310 -25.89 -5.56 33.21
C PHE A 310 -24.64 -5.13 33.98
N THR A 311 -23.81 -6.09 34.37
CA THR A 311 -22.51 -5.82 34.99
C THR A 311 -21.60 -5.15 33.96
N THR A 312 -21.08 -3.96 34.30
CA THR A 312 -20.10 -3.28 33.46
C THR A 312 -18.76 -4.02 33.52
N ALA A 313 -18.25 -4.42 32.35
CA ALA A 313 -16.91 -4.96 32.20
C ALA A 313 -15.94 -3.91 31.61
N HIS A 314 -14.76 -4.37 31.20
CA HIS A 314 -13.78 -3.56 30.49
C HIS A 314 -14.32 -3.06 29.14
N ASN A 315 -13.63 -2.08 28.55
CA ASN A 315 -14.01 -1.54 27.24
C ASN A 315 -13.88 -2.60 26.14
N VAL A 316 -14.70 -2.50 25.10
CA VAL A 316 -14.59 -3.34 23.91
C VAL A 316 -13.22 -3.15 23.27
N GLY A 317 -12.43 -4.23 23.23
CA GLY A 317 -11.15 -4.32 22.51
C GLY A 317 -11.31 -4.93 21.10
N ARG A 318 -10.21 -5.43 20.53
CA ARG A 318 -10.18 -6.09 19.21
C ARG A 318 -10.34 -7.61 19.25
N SER A 319 -10.74 -8.15 20.40
CA SER A 319 -10.88 -9.59 20.62
C SER A 319 -12.28 -9.96 21.08
N LEU A 320 -12.88 -10.95 20.41
CA LEU A 320 -14.17 -11.55 20.76
C LEU A 320 -13.95 -13.00 21.13
N ARG A 321 -14.67 -13.51 22.13
CA ARG A 321 -14.64 -14.93 22.50
C ARG A 321 -16.00 -15.57 22.30
N SER A 322 -16.04 -16.70 21.59
CA SER A 322 -17.23 -17.54 21.44
C SER A 322 -17.51 -18.37 22.70
N PRO A 323 -18.72 -18.93 22.86
CA PRO A 323 -19.02 -19.85 23.96
C PRO A 323 -18.15 -21.12 23.98
N ASP A 324 -17.70 -21.60 22.82
CA ASP A 324 -16.77 -22.74 22.71
C ASP A 324 -15.33 -22.44 23.17
N GLY A 325 -15.06 -21.17 23.50
CA GLY A 325 -13.79 -20.70 24.02
C GLY A 325 -12.79 -20.20 22.99
N THR A 326 -13.09 -20.31 21.70
CA THR A 326 -12.25 -19.74 20.63
C THR A 326 -12.22 -18.21 20.73
N ILE A 327 -11.03 -17.63 20.60
CA ILE A 327 -10.86 -16.17 20.59
C ILE A 327 -10.56 -15.73 19.16
N TYR A 328 -11.24 -14.69 18.72
CA TYR A 328 -11.14 -14.12 17.39
C TYR A 328 -10.69 -12.68 17.45
N PHE A 329 -9.80 -12.30 16.54
CA PHE A 329 -9.62 -10.92 16.14
C PHE A 329 -10.74 -10.54 15.18
N TYR A 330 -11.23 -9.29 15.21
CA TYR A 330 -12.31 -8.89 14.33
C TYR A 330 -12.15 -7.48 13.76
N ASP A 331 -12.62 -7.33 12.52
CA ASP A 331 -12.77 -6.06 11.86
C ASP A 331 -13.78 -6.15 10.72
N SER A 332 -14.52 -5.06 10.47
CA SER A 332 -15.42 -4.91 9.32
C SER A 332 -16.39 -6.10 9.14
N GLY A 333 -16.90 -6.65 10.25
CA GLY A 333 -17.85 -7.76 10.27
C GLY A 333 -17.27 -9.16 9.97
N ILE A 334 -15.95 -9.29 9.92
CA ILE A 334 -15.23 -10.57 9.79
C ILE A 334 -14.51 -10.87 11.11
N LYS A 335 -14.51 -12.15 11.51
CA LYS A 335 -13.76 -12.67 12.66
C LYS A 335 -12.71 -13.67 12.20
N LEU A 336 -11.48 -13.56 12.70
CA LEU A 336 -10.34 -14.40 12.36
C LEU A 336 -9.83 -15.07 13.63
N PRO A 337 -9.78 -16.41 13.71
CA PRO A 337 -9.36 -17.08 14.94
C PRO A 337 -7.88 -16.81 15.20
N PHE A 338 -7.56 -16.48 16.46
CA PHE A 338 -6.19 -16.53 16.94
C PHE A 338 -5.73 -17.98 17.02
N THR A 339 -4.48 -18.23 16.66
CA THR A 339 -3.85 -19.55 16.73
C THR A 339 -3.18 -19.81 18.08
N SER A 340 -2.90 -18.76 18.86
CA SER A 340 -2.31 -18.84 20.20
C SER A 340 -2.55 -17.56 21.02
N CYS A 341 -2.37 -17.65 22.33
CA CYS A 341 -2.42 -16.48 23.21
C CYS A 341 -1.27 -15.50 23.00
N THR A 342 -0.11 -15.99 22.53
CA THR A 342 1.01 -15.12 22.12
C THR A 342 0.60 -14.26 20.94
N GLN A 343 -0.09 -14.83 19.94
CA GLN A 343 -0.60 -14.06 18.81
C GLN A 343 -1.66 -13.03 19.23
N ALA A 344 -2.52 -13.38 20.19
CA ALA A 344 -3.46 -12.41 20.76
C ALA A 344 -2.72 -11.24 21.44
N ALA A 345 -1.67 -11.52 22.21
CA ALA A 345 -0.82 -10.49 22.82
C ALA A 345 -0.07 -9.64 21.79
N ASP A 346 0.42 -10.24 20.70
CA ASP A 346 1.06 -9.52 19.60
C ASP A 346 0.12 -8.47 19.00
N TYR A 347 -1.17 -8.80 18.86
CA TYR A 347 -2.24 -7.90 18.41
C TYR A 347 -2.84 -7.03 19.52
N GLY A 348 -2.15 -6.88 20.67
CA GLY A 348 -2.56 -6.01 21.77
C GLY A 348 -3.79 -6.49 22.54
N SER A 349 -4.13 -7.78 22.44
CA SER A 349 -5.22 -8.43 23.16
C SER A 349 -4.72 -9.37 24.26
N SER A 350 -5.62 -10.01 25.01
CA SER A 350 -5.24 -10.97 26.04
C SER A 350 -6.22 -12.14 26.08
N CYS A 351 -5.71 -13.33 26.41
CA CYS A 351 -6.52 -14.51 26.69
C CYS A 351 -7.10 -14.52 28.12
N ALA A 352 -6.72 -13.57 28.96
CA ALA A 352 -7.36 -13.40 30.26
C ALA A 352 -8.79 -12.87 30.08
N SER A 353 -9.65 -13.07 31.09
CA SER A 353 -11.07 -12.71 31.04
C SER A 353 -11.35 -11.22 30.79
N ASN A 354 -10.37 -10.35 31.02
CA ASN A 354 -10.44 -8.92 30.74
C ASN A 354 -9.81 -8.51 29.38
N GLY A 355 -9.39 -9.49 28.58
CA GLY A 355 -8.70 -9.28 27.29
C GLY A 355 -9.56 -9.54 26.06
N TYR A 356 -10.79 -10.01 26.25
CA TYR A 356 -11.74 -10.31 25.20
C TYR A 356 -13.16 -9.92 25.63
N VAL A 357 -14.00 -9.61 24.66
CA VAL A 357 -15.44 -9.51 24.86
C VAL A 357 -16.07 -10.89 24.71
N GLN A 358 -16.69 -11.39 25.77
CA GLN A 358 -17.46 -12.62 25.69
C GLN A 358 -18.76 -12.37 24.93
N LEU A 359 -18.99 -13.11 23.85
CA LEU A 359 -20.22 -13.06 23.06
C LEU A 359 -21.06 -14.33 23.24
N THR A 360 -22.38 -14.20 23.04
CA THR A 360 -23.28 -15.35 22.92
C THR A 360 -23.08 -16.06 21.59
N ALA A 361 -23.58 -17.30 21.46
CA ALA A 361 -23.50 -18.07 20.21
C ALA A 361 -24.18 -17.33 19.04
N TYR A 362 -25.28 -16.62 19.31
CA TYR A 362 -25.97 -15.79 18.35
C TYR A 362 -25.08 -14.62 17.88
N GLN A 363 -24.58 -13.82 18.81
CA GLN A 363 -23.80 -12.62 18.49
C GLN A 363 -22.51 -12.94 17.75
N ILE A 364 -21.78 -13.98 18.18
CA ILE A 364 -20.57 -14.37 17.46
C ILE A 364 -20.90 -14.93 16.07
N GLY A 365 -22.09 -15.52 15.87
CA GLY A 365 -22.58 -16.04 14.61
C GLY A 365 -22.88 -14.97 13.55
N GLU A 366 -23.14 -13.73 13.96
CA GLU A 366 -23.37 -12.60 13.04
C GLU A 366 -22.10 -12.17 12.28
N PHE A 367 -20.91 -12.51 12.78
CA PHE A 367 -19.65 -12.23 12.11
C PHE A 367 -19.28 -13.36 11.13
N LYS A 368 -18.87 -12.99 9.91
CA LYS A 368 -18.34 -13.94 8.94
C LYS A 368 -17.00 -14.51 9.43
N THR A 369 -16.86 -15.82 9.45
CA THR A 369 -15.59 -16.47 9.83
C THR A 369 -14.59 -16.41 8.67
N GLY A 370 -13.44 -15.78 8.90
CA GLY A 370 -12.30 -15.77 8.00
C GLY A 370 -11.25 -16.84 8.33
N PRO A 371 -10.15 -16.90 7.56
CA PRO A 371 -9.02 -17.78 7.88
C PRO A 371 -8.35 -17.36 9.20
N ALA A 372 -7.47 -18.23 9.71
CA ALA A 372 -6.67 -17.91 10.88
C ALA A 372 -5.88 -16.59 10.70
N LEU A 373 -5.77 -15.84 11.80
CA LEU A 373 -4.98 -14.61 11.82
C LEU A 373 -3.50 -14.96 11.58
N THR A 374 -2.78 -14.06 10.93
CA THR A 374 -1.34 -14.18 10.64
C THR A 374 -0.55 -13.10 11.40
N SER A 375 0.78 -13.12 11.36
CA SER A 375 1.60 -12.07 11.97
C SER A 375 1.80 -10.85 11.06
N VAL A 376 1.29 -10.90 9.83
CA VAL A 376 1.39 -9.82 8.85
C VAL A 376 -0.02 -9.45 8.42
N LEU A 377 -0.34 -8.16 8.51
CA LEU A 377 -1.65 -7.64 8.14
C LEU A 377 -1.47 -6.66 6.98
N GLY A 378 -1.98 -7.02 5.81
CA GLY A 378 -2.26 -6.07 4.75
C GLY A 378 -3.51 -5.26 5.08
N THR A 379 -3.61 -4.05 4.54
CA THR A 379 -4.80 -3.22 4.67
C THR A 379 -5.43 -2.92 3.32
N VAL A 380 -6.74 -2.70 3.29
CA VAL A 380 -7.45 -2.27 2.07
C VAL A 380 -7.00 -0.89 1.58
N GLU A 381 -6.44 -0.08 2.48
CA GLU A 381 -5.83 1.24 2.21
C GLU A 381 -4.41 1.12 1.61
N GLY A 382 -3.87 -0.10 1.50
CA GLY A 382 -2.60 -0.38 0.84
C GLY A 382 -1.36 -0.38 1.76
N SER A 383 -1.55 -0.24 3.08
CA SER A 383 -0.47 -0.46 4.05
C SER A 383 -0.27 -1.95 4.29
N ARG A 384 0.93 -2.35 4.73
CA ARG A 384 1.20 -3.70 5.22
C ARG A 384 2.00 -3.62 6.49
N TYR A 385 1.58 -4.32 7.53
CA TYR A 385 2.19 -4.26 8.85
C TYR A 385 2.64 -5.63 9.34
N TYR A 386 3.86 -5.71 9.86
CA TYR A 386 4.26 -6.80 10.75
C TYR A 386 3.80 -6.48 12.16
N ILE A 387 3.10 -7.41 12.80
CA ILE A 387 2.53 -7.25 14.13
C ILE A 387 3.27 -8.16 15.10
N LYS A 388 3.85 -7.57 16.15
CA LYS A 388 4.54 -8.29 17.21
C LYS A 388 4.60 -7.47 18.49
N ALA A 389 4.38 -8.12 19.64
CA ALA A 389 4.51 -7.52 20.96
C ALA A 389 3.73 -6.19 21.14
N GLY A 390 2.51 -6.10 20.58
CA GLY A 390 1.67 -4.89 20.66
C GLY A 390 2.13 -3.73 19.75
N GLU A 391 3.12 -3.97 18.89
CA GLU A 391 3.66 -3.00 17.95
C GLU A 391 3.35 -3.41 16.51
N LYS A 392 3.02 -2.42 15.67
CA LYS A 392 2.89 -2.57 14.22
C LYS A 392 4.07 -1.88 13.53
N ARG A 393 4.73 -2.56 12.60
CA ARG A 393 5.81 -2.00 11.77
C ARG A 393 5.43 -2.09 10.30
N GLU A 394 5.36 -0.96 9.63
CA GLU A 394 4.99 -0.95 8.21
C GLU A 394 6.09 -1.61 7.36
N ILE A 395 5.72 -2.48 6.43
CA ILE A 395 6.61 -3.22 5.55
C ILE A 395 6.55 -2.57 4.16
N LEU A 396 7.69 -2.13 3.63
CA LEU A 396 7.77 -1.45 2.34
C LEU A 396 7.38 -2.35 1.16
N ASP A 397 8.06 -3.49 1.00
CA ASP A 397 7.93 -4.39 -0.14
C ASP A 397 8.25 -5.85 0.26
N ASP A 398 7.98 -6.80 -0.64
CA ASP A 398 8.17 -8.23 -0.38
C ASP A 398 9.64 -8.57 -0.11
N ALA A 399 10.56 -7.83 -0.74
CA ALA A 399 11.98 -7.99 -0.53
C ALA A 399 12.39 -7.56 0.90
N SER A 400 11.79 -6.50 1.45
CA SER A 400 11.97 -6.05 2.82
C SER A 400 11.43 -7.06 3.83
N GLN A 401 10.26 -7.64 3.56
CA GLN A 401 9.67 -8.71 4.37
C GLN A 401 10.59 -9.95 4.42
N LYS A 402 11.07 -10.39 3.26
CA LYS A 402 11.97 -11.52 3.12
C LYS A 402 13.31 -11.27 3.80
N ALA A 403 13.90 -10.10 3.60
CA ALA A 403 15.18 -9.73 4.22
C ALA A 403 15.10 -9.70 5.76
N ALA A 404 13.93 -9.36 6.31
CA ALA A 404 13.67 -9.39 7.75
C ALA A 404 13.35 -10.78 8.32
N GLY A 405 13.31 -11.83 7.48
CA GLY A 405 12.97 -13.19 7.92
C GLY A 405 11.51 -13.35 8.36
N ILE A 406 10.61 -12.48 7.89
CA ILE A 406 9.19 -12.51 8.25
C ILE A 406 8.45 -13.47 7.31
N PRO A 407 7.62 -14.40 7.83
CA PRO A 407 6.87 -15.34 7.01
C PRO A 407 6.05 -14.66 5.92
N ALA A 408 5.98 -15.28 4.74
CA ALA A 408 5.16 -14.80 3.64
C ALA A 408 3.66 -15.00 3.92
N GLY A 409 2.81 -14.27 3.18
CA GLY A 409 1.36 -14.29 3.36
C GLY A 409 0.88 -13.32 4.44
N PHE A 410 -0.37 -12.89 4.32
CA PHE A 410 -1.00 -11.94 5.22
C PHE A 410 -2.53 -12.02 5.09
N ASN A 411 -3.24 -11.62 6.14
CA ASN A 411 -4.66 -11.30 6.03
C ASN A 411 -4.82 -9.84 5.55
N VAL A 412 -5.96 -9.51 4.93
CA VAL A 412 -6.29 -8.13 4.55
C VAL A 412 -7.51 -7.65 5.33
N LEU A 413 -7.35 -6.58 6.12
CA LEU A 413 -8.42 -5.95 6.92
C LEU A 413 -8.39 -4.42 6.71
N SER A 414 -9.19 -3.64 7.45
CA SER A 414 -9.01 -2.18 7.44
C SER A 414 -7.78 -1.75 8.24
N GLU A 415 -7.21 -0.59 7.92
CA GLU A 415 -6.12 0.00 8.72
C GLU A 415 -6.57 0.36 10.15
N ASN A 416 -7.87 0.63 10.33
CA ASN A 416 -8.48 0.82 11.64
C ASN A 416 -8.37 -0.43 12.53
N ALA A 417 -8.27 -1.63 11.96
CA ALA A 417 -8.12 -2.88 12.72
C ALA A 417 -6.92 -2.83 13.67
N VAL A 418 -5.83 -2.18 13.25
CA VAL A 418 -4.57 -2.07 13.99
C VAL A 418 -4.26 -0.62 14.39
N SER A 419 -5.25 0.28 14.42
CA SER A 419 -5.04 1.70 14.75
C SER A 419 -4.54 1.91 16.18
N ALA A 420 -4.98 1.06 17.12
CA ALA A 420 -4.59 1.12 18.53
C ALA A 420 -3.18 0.58 18.81
N LEU A 421 -2.56 -0.15 17.88
CA LEU A 421 -1.21 -0.68 18.05
C LEU A 421 -0.18 0.43 17.89
N LYS A 422 0.86 0.39 18.73
CA LYS A 422 1.97 1.34 18.65
C LYS A 422 2.67 1.20 17.30
N LEU A 423 2.85 2.30 16.59
CA LEU A 423 3.64 2.31 15.36
C LEU A 423 5.13 2.27 15.69
N GLY A 424 5.84 1.32 15.09
CA GLY A 424 7.28 1.14 15.19
C GLY A 424 8.02 1.47 13.89
N THR A 425 9.35 1.52 13.96
CA THR A 425 10.21 1.76 12.80
C THR A 425 9.86 0.79 11.67
N PRO A 426 9.65 1.28 10.44
CA PRO A 426 9.23 0.43 9.32
C PRO A 426 10.31 -0.59 8.95
N ILE A 427 9.86 -1.72 8.40
CA ILE A 427 10.70 -2.79 7.88
C ILE A 427 10.97 -2.50 6.41
N VAL A 428 12.20 -2.06 6.15
CA VAL A 428 12.69 -1.65 4.84
C VAL A 428 14.01 -2.34 4.57
N ARG A 429 14.19 -2.84 3.35
CA ARG A 429 15.52 -3.22 2.86
C ARG A 429 16.35 -1.97 2.63
N ASP A 430 17.67 -2.14 2.68
CA ASP A 430 18.59 -1.04 2.47
C ASP A 430 18.66 -0.59 1.00
N SER A 431 19.12 0.63 0.77
CA SER A 431 19.42 1.21 -0.53
C SER A 431 18.24 1.18 -1.51
N VAL A 432 17.13 1.79 -1.10
CA VAL A 432 15.86 1.74 -1.82
C VAL A 432 15.20 3.11 -1.95
N PHE A 433 14.61 3.39 -3.12
CA PHE A 433 13.74 4.54 -3.31
C PHE A 433 12.32 4.23 -2.86
N VAL A 434 11.78 5.12 -2.02
CA VAL A 434 10.43 5.01 -1.48
C VAL A 434 9.66 6.31 -1.71
N ARG A 435 8.36 6.18 -1.99
CA ARG A 435 7.43 7.31 -2.06
C ARG A 435 6.67 7.47 -0.74
N THR A 436 6.50 8.70 -0.26
CA THR A 436 5.58 8.99 0.84
C THR A 436 4.14 8.99 0.30
N ARG A 437 3.26 8.15 0.85
CA ARG A 437 1.91 7.92 0.29
C ARG A 437 1.03 9.18 0.23
N SER A 438 1.16 10.09 1.20
CA SER A 438 0.31 11.29 1.31
C SER A 438 0.76 12.48 0.46
N THR A 439 2.04 12.56 0.08
CA THR A 439 2.62 13.76 -0.56
C THR A 439 3.28 13.50 -1.91
N SER A 440 3.36 12.23 -2.35
CA SER A 440 4.07 11.81 -3.56
C SER A 440 5.55 12.21 -3.61
N THR A 441 6.13 12.60 -2.47
CA THR A 441 7.56 12.92 -2.35
C THR A 441 8.39 11.63 -2.29
N TYR A 442 9.60 11.65 -2.84
CA TYR A 442 10.50 10.51 -2.83
C TYR A 442 11.63 10.67 -1.81
N SER A 443 12.10 9.56 -1.28
CA SER A 443 13.28 9.49 -0.43
C SER A 443 14.13 8.28 -0.80
N LEU A 444 15.43 8.39 -0.59
CA LEU A 444 16.34 7.24 -0.60
C LEU A 444 16.50 6.78 0.85
N LEU A 445 16.24 5.50 1.11
CA LEU A 445 16.57 4.85 2.38
C LEU A 445 17.87 4.10 2.20
N ALA A 446 18.92 4.51 2.90
CA ALA A 446 20.26 3.92 2.79
C ALA A 446 21.02 4.08 4.12
N GLY A 447 21.72 3.03 4.56
CA GLY A 447 22.49 3.03 5.80
C GLY A 447 21.64 3.33 7.06
N GLY A 448 20.36 2.98 7.04
CA GLY A 448 19.42 3.30 8.13
C GLY A 448 18.97 4.77 8.19
N LEU A 449 19.36 5.59 7.22
CA LEU A 449 18.99 7.00 7.11
C LEU A 449 18.01 7.24 5.96
N ARG A 450 17.25 8.33 6.08
CA ARG A 450 16.34 8.85 5.06
C ARG A 450 16.93 10.09 4.41
N TYR A 451 17.27 10.00 3.14
CA TYR A 451 17.72 11.13 2.33
C TYR A 451 16.53 11.70 1.54
N SER A 452 16.25 12.99 1.70
CA SER A 452 15.25 13.68 0.89
C SER A 452 15.73 13.80 -0.57
N ILE A 453 14.78 13.84 -1.51
CA ILE A 453 15.08 14.00 -2.94
C ILE A 453 14.23 15.15 -3.48
N SER A 454 14.86 16.16 -4.09
CA SER A 454 14.16 17.25 -4.76
C SER A 454 13.46 16.76 -6.03
N ALA A 455 12.39 17.43 -6.47
CA ALA A 455 11.67 17.05 -7.70
C ALA A 455 12.60 17.01 -8.94
N VAL A 456 13.56 17.94 -9.01
CA VAL A 456 14.58 17.98 -10.06
C VAL A 456 15.44 16.71 -10.05
N ASN A 457 15.90 16.27 -8.88
CA ASN A 457 16.72 15.06 -8.76
C ASN A 457 15.92 13.76 -8.93
N VAL A 458 14.62 13.77 -8.60
CA VAL A 458 13.71 12.65 -8.91
C VAL A 458 13.68 12.40 -10.42
N ASN A 459 13.53 13.45 -11.21
CA ASN A 459 13.49 13.36 -12.66
C ASN A 459 14.89 13.11 -13.25
N GLY A 460 15.89 13.89 -12.84
CA GLY A 460 17.26 13.81 -13.35
C GLY A 460 17.94 12.48 -13.07
N SER A 461 17.60 11.82 -11.96
CA SER A 461 18.14 10.50 -11.59
C SER A 461 17.18 9.34 -11.89
N GLY A 462 16.04 9.59 -12.54
CA GLY A 462 15.04 8.56 -12.89
C GLY A 462 14.53 7.75 -11.69
N VAL A 463 14.33 8.40 -10.54
CA VAL A 463 13.91 7.77 -9.28
C VAL A 463 12.50 7.18 -9.39
N GLY A 464 11.58 7.89 -10.05
CA GLY A 464 10.19 7.46 -10.17
C GLY A 464 10.03 6.08 -10.84
N ALA A 465 10.83 5.80 -11.88
CA ALA A 465 10.84 4.51 -12.57
C ALA A 465 11.44 3.35 -11.75
N ARG A 466 12.12 3.67 -10.64
CA ARG A 466 12.82 2.72 -9.77
C ARG A 466 12.26 2.71 -8.35
N ASN A 467 11.09 3.30 -8.16
CA ASN A 467 10.40 3.33 -6.88
C ASN A 467 9.98 1.91 -6.46
N SER A 468 10.29 1.52 -5.23
CA SER A 468 9.97 0.17 -4.75
C SER A 468 8.62 0.05 -4.05
N GLY A 469 8.00 1.17 -3.67
CA GLY A 469 6.71 1.15 -3.00
C GLY A 469 6.37 2.47 -2.34
N SER A 470 5.51 2.43 -1.34
CA SER A 470 5.18 3.61 -0.55
C SER A 470 5.01 3.29 0.93
N LEU A 471 5.40 4.23 1.77
CA LEU A 471 5.18 4.19 3.22
C LEU A 471 4.24 5.33 3.64
N GLY A 472 3.52 5.13 4.74
CA GLY A 472 2.77 6.17 5.41
C GLY A 472 3.70 7.28 5.95
N ALA A 473 3.19 8.51 6.04
CA ALA A 473 3.97 9.66 6.50
C ALA A 473 4.53 9.47 7.92
N SER A 474 3.74 8.91 8.84
CA SER A 474 4.19 8.62 10.21
C SER A 474 5.25 7.53 10.25
N SER A 475 5.13 6.48 9.43
CA SER A 475 6.13 5.40 9.38
C SER A 475 7.47 5.88 8.84
N ILE A 476 7.46 6.63 7.74
CA ILE A 476 8.71 7.12 7.13
C ILE A 476 9.41 8.15 8.02
N GLN A 477 8.67 8.87 8.88
CA GLN A 477 9.24 9.80 9.88
C GLN A 477 9.95 9.11 11.04
N LEU A 478 9.71 7.81 11.28
CA LEU A 478 10.44 7.03 12.28
C LEU A 478 11.84 6.63 11.81
N ILE A 479 12.17 6.86 10.53
CA ILE A 479 13.53 6.72 10.00
C ILE A 479 14.24 8.05 10.17
N GLN A 480 15.44 8.03 10.77
CA GLN A 480 16.23 9.23 10.99
C GLN A 480 16.57 9.93 9.67
N ASN A 481 16.42 11.26 9.63
CA ASN A 481 16.83 12.05 8.48
C ASN A 481 18.35 12.06 8.33
N ALA A 482 18.80 11.91 7.08
CA ALA A 482 20.16 12.27 6.72
C ALA A 482 20.33 13.80 6.80
N PRO A 483 21.55 14.28 7.12
CA PRO A 483 21.85 15.71 7.17
C PRO A 483 21.90 16.36 5.77
N VAL A 484 21.94 15.55 4.71
CA VAL A 484 22.04 15.99 3.31
C VAL A 484 20.95 15.35 2.47
N ALA A 485 20.53 16.04 1.41
CA ALA A 485 19.65 15.49 0.39
C ALA A 485 20.43 14.59 -0.58
N PHE A 486 19.74 13.63 -1.20
CA PHE A 486 20.32 12.83 -2.25
C PHE A 486 20.28 13.59 -3.60
N THR A 487 21.45 13.70 -4.23
CA THR A 487 21.65 14.48 -5.46
C THR A 487 21.70 13.64 -6.74
N GLY A 488 21.46 12.33 -6.63
CA GLY A 488 21.74 11.39 -7.73
C GLY A 488 23.16 10.85 -7.71
N VAL A 489 23.95 11.14 -6.66
CA VAL A 489 25.34 10.69 -6.54
C VAL A 489 25.44 9.61 -5.47
N ALA A 490 26.02 8.47 -5.85
CA ALA A 490 26.14 7.31 -4.98
C ALA A 490 27.54 6.72 -5.04
N SER A 491 27.94 6.01 -3.99
CA SER A 491 29.12 5.14 -3.97
C SER A 491 28.73 3.76 -3.49
N LEU A 492 29.45 2.73 -3.91
CA LEU A 492 29.28 1.42 -3.29
C LEU A 492 29.71 1.50 -1.83
N ALA A 493 28.89 0.99 -0.91
CA ALA A 493 29.18 1.06 0.52
C ALA A 493 30.58 0.49 0.84
N GLY A 494 31.39 1.28 1.55
CA GLY A 494 32.78 0.93 1.88
C GLY A 494 33.81 1.23 0.78
N GLN A 495 33.41 1.81 -0.35
CA GLN A 495 34.30 2.20 -1.45
C GLN A 495 34.27 3.71 -1.71
N SER A 496 35.36 4.22 -2.31
CA SER A 496 35.54 5.64 -2.63
C SER A 496 35.12 6.03 -4.05
N GLY A 497 34.72 5.07 -4.89
CA GLY A 497 34.27 5.33 -6.26
C GLY A 497 32.95 6.11 -6.29
N ILE A 498 32.82 7.02 -7.26
CA ILE A 498 31.62 7.87 -7.42
C ILE A 498 30.86 7.40 -8.66
N SER A 499 29.57 7.14 -8.48
CA SER A 499 28.60 6.85 -9.54
C SER A 499 27.55 7.95 -9.61
N ILE A 500 27.38 8.53 -10.79
CA ILE A 500 26.30 9.48 -11.08
C ILE A 500 25.11 8.70 -11.64
N LEU A 501 24.02 8.66 -10.89
CA LEU A 501 22.76 8.05 -11.29
C LEU A 501 21.93 9.07 -12.06
N ALA A 502 21.73 8.79 -13.34
CA ALA A 502 20.96 9.60 -14.27
C ALA A 502 19.69 8.84 -14.70
N SER A 503 18.75 9.54 -15.33
CA SER A 503 17.49 8.94 -15.78
C SER A 503 17.70 7.81 -16.79
N ASP A 504 18.72 7.91 -17.63
CA ASP A 504 19.09 6.97 -18.68
C ASP A 504 20.02 5.84 -18.22
N GLY A 505 20.72 5.99 -17.09
CA GLY A 505 21.64 4.98 -16.55
C GLY A 505 22.61 5.54 -15.52
N ARG A 506 23.78 4.92 -15.35
CA ARG A 506 24.84 5.38 -14.44
C ARG A 506 26.13 5.69 -15.18
N TYR A 507 26.82 6.73 -14.71
CA TYR A 507 28.13 7.13 -15.18
C TYR A 507 29.16 7.03 -14.05
N GLU A 508 30.33 6.47 -14.33
CA GLU A 508 31.45 6.45 -13.38
C GLU A 508 32.18 7.80 -13.42
N TRP A 509 32.43 8.42 -12.27
CA TRP A 509 33.13 9.69 -12.19
C TRP A 509 34.62 9.49 -11.91
N LYS A 510 35.49 9.84 -12.87
CA LYS A 510 36.96 9.72 -12.78
C LYS A 510 37.72 11.04 -12.80
N SER A 511 37.04 12.18 -12.92
CA SER A 511 37.71 13.48 -12.83
C SER A 511 38.12 13.81 -11.39
N ALA A 512 39.11 14.68 -11.21
CA ALA A 512 39.54 15.20 -9.91
C ALA A 512 38.64 16.36 -9.40
N VAL A 513 37.95 17.08 -10.29
CA VAL A 513 37.09 18.19 -9.86
C VAL A 513 35.97 17.68 -8.95
N ARG A 514 35.72 18.41 -7.87
CA ARG A 514 34.69 18.12 -6.87
C ARG A 514 33.82 19.35 -6.66
N GLY A 515 32.66 19.13 -6.08
CA GLY A 515 31.69 20.17 -5.77
C GLY A 515 30.63 19.66 -4.80
N SER A 516 29.80 20.56 -4.27
CA SER A 516 28.74 20.21 -3.32
C SER A 516 27.71 19.23 -3.92
N GLY A 517 27.57 19.23 -5.25
CA GLY A 517 26.72 18.31 -5.99
C GLY A 517 27.25 16.87 -6.09
N LEU A 518 28.52 16.63 -5.74
CA LEU A 518 29.22 15.35 -5.88
C LEU A 518 29.46 14.61 -4.56
N ALA A 519 28.68 14.88 -3.52
CA ALA A 519 28.74 14.12 -2.27
C ALA A 519 28.03 12.76 -2.44
N PRO A 520 28.75 11.62 -2.51
CA PRO A 520 28.12 10.32 -2.75
C PRO A 520 27.42 9.81 -1.50
N VAL A 521 26.22 9.27 -1.68
CA VAL A 521 25.55 8.45 -0.65
C VAL A 521 26.03 7.01 -0.77
N PRO A 522 26.53 6.37 0.31
CA PRO A 522 26.87 4.95 0.29
C PRO A 522 25.63 4.08 0.08
N VAL A 523 25.65 3.20 -0.92
CA VAL A 523 24.52 2.32 -1.27
C VAL A 523 25.00 0.90 -1.58
N ALA A 524 24.07 -0.05 -1.56
CA ALA A 524 24.30 -1.43 -1.94
C ALA A 524 24.40 -1.61 -3.47
N GLN A 525 25.14 -2.63 -3.90
CA GLN A 525 25.34 -2.97 -5.31
C GLN A 525 24.03 -3.13 -6.08
N GLN A 526 23.00 -3.70 -5.45
CA GLN A 526 21.69 -3.92 -6.05
C GLN A 526 21.05 -2.61 -6.56
N LEU A 527 21.25 -1.48 -5.85
CA LEU A 527 20.74 -0.19 -6.32
C LEU A 527 21.50 0.30 -7.55
N LEU A 528 22.84 0.16 -7.55
CA LEU A 528 23.65 0.52 -8.70
C LEU A 528 23.26 -0.30 -9.92
N ASP A 529 23.03 -1.61 -9.76
CA ASP A 529 22.63 -2.52 -10.84
C ASP A 529 21.28 -2.21 -11.47
N ALA A 530 20.41 -1.46 -10.77
CA ALA A 530 19.17 -0.92 -11.35
C ALA A 530 19.42 0.22 -12.37
N TYR A 531 20.67 0.66 -12.52
CA TYR A 531 21.11 1.65 -13.49
C TYR A 531 22.13 1.03 -14.47
N PRO A 532 21.80 0.90 -15.77
CA PRO A 532 22.74 0.43 -16.77
C PRO A 532 23.98 1.34 -16.86
N VAL A 533 25.17 0.77 -17.00
CA VAL A 533 26.40 1.55 -17.21
C VAL A 533 26.33 2.28 -18.55
N LYS A 534 26.54 3.59 -18.55
CA LYS A 534 26.51 4.44 -19.75
C LYS A 534 27.89 4.94 -20.18
N GLY A 535 28.83 5.04 -19.26
CA GLY A 535 30.19 5.47 -19.57
C GLY A 535 30.92 6.04 -18.37
N VAL A 536 32.02 6.72 -18.67
CA VAL A 536 32.89 7.38 -17.70
C VAL A 536 32.83 8.89 -17.94
N VAL A 537 32.70 9.66 -16.87
CA VAL A 537 32.88 11.12 -16.85
C VAL A 537 34.30 11.42 -16.35
N GLU A 538 35.14 11.90 -17.26
CA GLU A 538 36.55 12.24 -17.02
C GLU A 538 36.91 13.58 -17.68
N ASP A 539 38.10 14.10 -17.41
CA ASP A 539 38.54 15.40 -17.95
C ASP A 539 38.44 15.43 -19.48
N GLY A 540 37.84 16.49 -20.02
CA GLY A 540 37.46 16.63 -21.43
C GLY A 540 36.09 16.08 -21.81
N SER A 541 35.38 15.40 -20.89
CA SER A 541 34.01 14.93 -21.13
C SER A 541 33.04 16.10 -21.33
N LEU A 542 32.07 15.90 -22.22
CA LEU A 542 30.99 16.85 -22.46
C LEU A 542 29.79 16.46 -21.61
N ILE A 543 29.29 17.39 -20.79
CA ILE A 543 28.17 17.16 -19.89
C ILE A 543 27.09 18.23 -20.08
N LYS A 544 25.83 17.84 -19.89
CA LYS A 544 24.69 18.76 -19.84
C LYS A 544 23.65 18.29 -18.84
N SER A 545 22.76 19.19 -18.43
CA SER A 545 21.62 18.79 -17.61
C SER A 545 20.41 18.43 -18.49
N PRO A 546 19.42 17.68 -17.97
CA PRO A 546 18.18 17.42 -18.67
C PRO A 546 17.39 18.70 -18.98
N THR A 547 17.49 19.73 -18.12
CA THR A 547 16.65 20.94 -18.21
C THR A 547 17.32 22.11 -18.93
N SER A 548 18.64 22.02 -19.19
CA SER A 548 19.41 23.08 -19.84
C SER A 548 20.02 22.61 -21.17
N GLY A 549 19.96 23.49 -22.18
CA GLY A 549 20.67 23.30 -23.45
C GLY A 549 22.17 23.62 -23.38
N THR A 550 22.66 24.17 -22.26
CA THR A 550 24.08 24.53 -22.11
C THR A 550 24.92 23.27 -21.96
N VAL A 551 25.85 23.06 -22.89
CA VAL A 551 26.86 22.00 -22.80
C VAL A 551 28.08 22.57 -22.11
N TYR A 552 28.63 21.79 -21.18
CA TYR A 552 29.87 22.10 -20.49
C TYR A 552 30.94 21.10 -20.89
N VAL A 553 32.17 21.56 -21.00
CA VAL A 553 33.34 20.68 -20.97
C VAL A 553 33.86 20.58 -19.54
N LEU A 554 34.17 19.36 -19.12
CA LEU A 554 34.75 19.07 -17.81
C LEU A 554 36.25 19.35 -17.83
N MET A 555 36.70 20.25 -16.96
CA MET A 555 38.10 20.58 -16.76
C MET A 555 38.62 19.95 -15.46
N PRO A 556 39.95 19.86 -15.26
CA PRO A 556 40.51 19.30 -14.02
C PRO A 556 40.06 20.03 -12.74
N THR A 557 39.69 21.31 -12.83
CA THR A 557 39.35 22.16 -11.68
C THR A 557 37.96 22.80 -11.74
N ASP A 558 37.32 22.85 -12.91
CA ASP A 558 36.03 23.51 -13.13
C ASP A 558 35.22 22.86 -14.25
N VAL A 559 34.02 23.36 -14.51
CA VAL A 559 33.25 23.08 -15.74
C VAL A 559 33.05 24.36 -16.50
N ARG A 560 33.34 24.33 -17.81
CA ARG A 560 33.30 25.53 -18.67
C ARG A 560 32.18 25.42 -19.68
N PRO A 561 31.25 26.40 -19.75
CA PRO A 561 30.18 26.37 -20.73
C PRO A 561 30.75 26.59 -22.15
N ILE A 562 30.20 25.86 -23.10
CA ILE A 562 30.51 25.96 -24.53
C ILE A 562 29.47 26.87 -25.18
N ASN A 563 29.90 27.91 -25.87
CA ASN A 563 29.03 28.98 -26.36
C ASN A 563 28.55 28.83 -27.81
N SER A 564 29.04 27.84 -28.55
CA SER A 564 28.66 27.64 -29.96
C SER A 564 28.80 26.18 -30.39
N TRP A 565 28.05 25.81 -31.42
CA TRP A 565 28.16 24.50 -32.06
C TRP A 565 29.55 24.27 -32.66
N ALA A 566 30.17 25.31 -33.24
CA ALA A 566 31.53 25.24 -33.76
C ALA A 566 32.56 24.92 -32.64
N ALA A 567 32.43 25.57 -31.47
CA ALA A 567 33.28 25.27 -30.33
C ALA A 567 33.09 23.85 -29.79
N LEU A 568 31.86 23.33 -29.84
CA LEU A 568 31.58 21.95 -29.45
C LEU A 568 32.21 20.93 -30.42
N LEU A 569 32.09 21.17 -31.73
CA LEU A 569 32.70 20.32 -32.75
C LEU A 569 34.24 20.34 -32.67
N ALA A 570 34.84 21.49 -32.35
CA ALA A 570 36.28 21.65 -32.20
C ALA A 570 36.90 20.74 -31.12
N ILE A 571 36.10 20.29 -30.14
CA ILE A 571 36.52 19.35 -29.09
C ILE A 571 35.85 17.97 -29.23
N SER A 572 35.31 17.67 -30.41
CA SER A 572 34.67 16.39 -30.74
C SER A 572 35.35 15.74 -31.95
N PRO A 573 36.49 15.02 -31.76
CA PRO A 573 37.37 14.57 -32.85
C PRO A 573 36.71 13.72 -33.94
N THR A 574 35.62 13.02 -33.61
CA THR A 574 34.86 12.16 -34.54
C THR A 574 33.76 12.92 -35.29
N GLY A 575 33.61 14.23 -35.06
CA GLY A 575 32.54 15.07 -35.61
C GLY A 575 31.17 14.88 -34.97
N THR A 576 30.99 13.87 -34.10
CA THR A 576 29.74 13.64 -33.36
C THR A 576 29.99 13.80 -31.86
N PRO A 577 29.54 14.92 -31.24
CA PRO A 577 29.72 15.15 -29.81
C PRO A 577 28.98 14.10 -28.96
N VAL A 578 29.69 13.38 -28.10
CA VAL A 578 29.09 12.49 -27.10
C VAL A 578 28.85 13.31 -25.83
N ILE A 579 27.60 13.73 -25.62
CA ILE A 579 27.21 14.56 -24.48
C ILE A 579 26.50 13.70 -23.43
N GLN A 580 27.10 13.60 -22.25
CA GLN A 580 26.56 12.85 -21.13
C GLN A 580 25.55 13.72 -20.38
N THR A 581 24.36 13.19 -20.12
CA THR A 581 23.30 13.93 -19.42
C THR A 581 23.32 13.58 -17.93
N LEU A 582 23.67 14.54 -17.08
CA LEU A 582 23.81 14.34 -15.63
C LEU A 582 22.71 15.13 -14.88
N PRO A 583 22.29 14.70 -13.66
CA PRO A 583 21.31 15.44 -12.88
C PRO A 583 21.69 16.91 -12.68
N ASP A 584 20.71 17.81 -12.68
CA ASP A 584 20.96 19.26 -12.58
C ASP A 584 21.75 19.62 -11.32
N SER A 585 21.44 19.01 -10.16
CA SER A 585 22.17 19.29 -8.92
C SER A 585 23.64 18.90 -8.95
N VAL A 586 24.02 17.91 -9.78
CA VAL A 586 25.43 17.55 -10.01
C VAL A 586 26.11 18.68 -10.77
N ILE A 587 25.50 19.15 -11.86
CA ILE A 587 26.07 20.21 -12.69
C ILE A 587 26.11 21.53 -11.93
N ASP A 588 25.04 21.91 -11.23
CA ASP A 588 24.96 23.17 -10.48
C ASP A 588 25.93 23.20 -9.31
N GLY A 589 26.21 22.04 -8.70
CA GLY A 589 27.15 21.91 -7.60
C GLY A 589 28.63 21.91 -8.00
N LEU A 590 28.94 21.84 -9.30
CA LEU A 590 30.32 21.88 -9.81
C LEU A 590 30.84 23.32 -9.94
N PRO A 591 32.14 23.57 -9.62
CA PRO A 591 32.76 24.88 -9.83
C PRO A 591 32.62 25.34 -11.28
N LYS A 592 32.06 26.54 -11.49
CA LYS A 592 31.87 27.10 -12.83
C LYS A 592 33.10 27.90 -13.24
N GLY A 593 33.71 27.50 -14.35
CA GLY A 593 34.75 28.25 -15.01
C GLY A 593 34.19 29.27 -15.98
N ILE A 594 35.09 30.01 -16.61
CA ILE A 594 34.76 30.90 -17.72
C ILE A 594 34.21 30.13 -18.94
N VAL A 595 33.52 30.83 -19.83
CA VAL A 595 33.12 30.28 -21.13
C VAL A 595 34.35 29.81 -21.91
N ALA A 596 34.34 28.54 -22.33
CA ALA A 596 35.45 27.92 -23.06
C ALA A 596 35.73 28.69 -24.37
N LEU A 597 37.01 28.86 -24.69
CA LEU A 597 37.45 29.31 -26.01
C LEU A 597 37.48 28.12 -26.97
N THR A 598 37.31 28.40 -28.27
CA THR A 598 37.32 27.36 -29.31
C THR A 598 38.74 26.84 -29.51
N ALA A 599 38.95 25.54 -29.28
CA ALA A 599 40.22 24.87 -29.55
C ALA A 599 40.63 25.06 -31.02
N GLY A 600 41.93 25.26 -31.29
CA GLY A 600 42.45 25.44 -32.65
C GLY A 600 42.26 26.84 -33.24
N THR A 601 41.80 27.81 -32.45
CA THR A 601 41.65 29.20 -32.91
C THR A 601 42.76 30.10 -32.39
N LEU A 602 43.18 31.06 -33.22
CA LEU A 602 44.04 32.15 -32.76
C LEU A 602 43.15 33.21 -32.08
N VAL A 603 43.55 33.63 -30.89
CA VAL A 603 42.78 34.54 -30.06
C VAL A 603 43.66 35.67 -29.57
N ARG A 604 43.11 36.88 -29.58
CA ARG A 604 43.75 38.10 -29.09
C ARG A 604 42.80 38.88 -28.18
N SER A 605 43.34 39.57 -27.19
CA SER A 605 42.58 40.53 -26.39
C SER A 605 42.53 41.91 -27.07
N PRO A 606 41.42 42.68 -26.98
CA PRO A 606 41.44 44.08 -27.40
C PRO A 606 42.48 44.93 -26.65
N GLN A 607 42.90 44.50 -25.45
CA GLN A 607 43.84 45.19 -24.57
C GLN A 607 45.29 44.71 -24.69
N ASP A 608 45.55 43.57 -25.35
CA ASP A 608 46.89 42.98 -25.53
C ASP A 608 47.15 42.66 -27.01
N ALA A 609 48.31 43.05 -27.53
CA ALA A 609 48.69 42.78 -28.92
C ALA A 609 49.08 41.31 -29.17
N THR A 610 49.41 40.57 -28.12
CA THR A 610 49.86 39.18 -28.19
C THR A 610 48.73 38.28 -28.66
N VAL A 611 49.00 37.50 -29.71
CA VAL A 611 48.07 36.49 -30.23
C VAL A 611 48.49 35.13 -29.71
N TYR A 612 47.52 34.35 -29.25
CA TYR A 612 47.73 33.00 -28.74
C TYR A 612 46.92 32.00 -29.57
N LEU A 613 47.49 30.83 -29.85
CA LEU A 613 46.71 29.67 -30.27
C LEU A 613 46.07 29.03 -29.03
N ILE A 614 44.75 28.86 -29.05
CA ILE A 614 44.06 28.11 -27.99
C ILE A 614 44.27 26.62 -28.24
N ASP A 615 45.01 25.98 -27.35
CA ASP A 615 45.40 24.59 -27.47
C ASP A 615 44.49 23.70 -26.61
N GLY A 616 43.53 23.08 -27.30
CA GLY A 616 42.50 22.22 -26.75
C GLY A 616 41.67 22.97 -25.73
N VAL A 617 41.51 22.34 -24.57
CA VAL A 617 40.82 22.95 -23.43
C VAL A 617 41.79 23.38 -22.32
N THR A 618 43.08 23.02 -22.44
CA THR A 618 44.02 23.00 -21.32
C THR A 618 45.02 24.15 -21.33
N SER A 619 45.38 24.71 -22.49
CA SER A 619 46.43 25.72 -22.56
C SER A 619 46.27 26.73 -23.70
N ARG A 620 47.16 27.73 -23.72
CA ARG A 620 47.33 28.69 -24.83
C ARG A 620 48.80 28.76 -25.23
N ILE A 621 49.08 28.81 -26.52
CA ILE A 621 50.45 28.81 -27.06
C ILE A 621 50.75 30.17 -27.68
N PRO A 622 51.74 30.94 -27.16
CA PRO A 622 52.17 32.19 -27.78
C PRO A 622 53.01 31.90 -29.03
N PHE A 623 53.09 32.84 -29.96
CA PHE A 623 53.94 32.73 -31.14
C PHE A 623 54.43 34.09 -31.62
N SER A 624 55.59 34.12 -32.28
CA SER A 624 56.22 35.36 -32.73
C SER A 624 56.01 35.66 -34.22
N ASN A 625 55.55 34.69 -35.01
CA ASN A 625 55.32 34.83 -36.44
C ASN A 625 54.04 34.09 -36.87
N PHE A 626 53.15 34.75 -37.62
CA PHE A 626 51.93 34.16 -38.17
C PHE A 626 52.19 33.04 -39.18
N GLU A 627 53.40 32.92 -39.72
CA GLU A 627 53.76 31.80 -40.59
C GLU A 627 53.85 30.44 -39.84
N PHE A 628 54.01 30.44 -38.52
CA PHE A 628 53.98 29.20 -37.72
C PHE A 628 52.59 28.56 -37.66
N PRO A 629 51.53 29.27 -37.22
CA PRO A 629 50.18 28.70 -37.26
C PRO A 629 49.66 28.51 -38.70
N SER A 630 49.95 29.43 -39.64
CA SER A 630 49.47 29.28 -41.02
C SER A 630 50.11 28.10 -41.75
N GLY A 631 51.37 27.76 -41.42
CA GLY A 631 52.02 26.53 -41.88
C GLY A 631 51.26 25.26 -41.50
N ALA A 632 50.58 25.26 -40.34
CA ALA A 632 49.73 24.17 -39.87
C ALA A 632 48.26 24.30 -40.33
N GLY A 633 47.95 25.28 -41.18
CA GLY A 633 46.60 25.54 -41.69
C GLY A 633 45.74 26.42 -40.78
N ILE A 634 46.27 26.89 -39.66
CA ILE A 634 45.55 27.75 -38.71
C ILE A 634 45.69 29.21 -39.13
N ASN A 635 44.59 29.84 -39.52
CA ASN A 635 44.58 31.18 -40.09
C ASN A 635 43.54 32.10 -39.44
N GLY A 636 43.81 33.40 -39.44
CA GLY A 636 42.95 34.42 -38.85
C GLY A 636 42.93 34.37 -37.32
N PHE A 637 42.50 35.45 -36.68
CA PHE A 637 42.31 35.48 -35.23
C PHE A 637 40.96 36.12 -34.87
N VAL A 638 40.46 35.80 -33.68
CA VAL A 638 39.25 36.38 -33.11
C VAL A 638 39.57 37.12 -31.81
N PHE A 639 38.69 38.07 -31.44
CA PHE A 639 38.82 38.77 -30.16
C PHE A 639 38.11 38.02 -29.03
N ALA A 640 38.76 37.96 -27.87
CA ALA A 640 38.15 37.51 -26.62
C ALA A 640 38.55 38.42 -25.46
N GLN A 641 37.77 38.39 -24.37
CA GLN A 641 38.09 39.12 -23.15
C GLN A 641 39.41 38.61 -22.55
N ASP A 642 40.22 39.51 -22.03
CA ASP A 642 41.56 39.22 -21.52
C ASP A 642 41.56 38.15 -20.42
N GLU A 643 40.60 38.23 -19.49
CA GLU A 643 40.41 37.24 -18.42
C GLU A 643 40.12 35.84 -18.99
N ARG A 644 39.40 35.76 -20.13
CA ARG A 644 39.09 34.48 -20.76
C ARG A 644 40.33 33.80 -21.33
N ILE A 645 41.21 34.59 -21.93
CA ILE A 645 42.48 34.09 -22.46
C ILE A 645 43.40 33.71 -21.30
N LYS A 646 43.47 34.52 -20.24
CA LYS A 646 44.34 34.29 -19.08
C LYS A 646 43.99 33.07 -18.24
N ALA A 647 42.74 32.59 -18.30
CA ALA A 647 42.34 31.35 -17.64
C ALA A 647 42.86 30.06 -18.32
N TYR A 648 43.53 30.19 -19.47
CA TYR A 648 44.30 29.12 -20.09
C TYR A 648 45.79 29.31 -19.72
N PRO A 649 46.39 28.34 -19.00
CA PRO A 649 47.83 28.33 -18.75
C PRO A 649 48.62 28.55 -20.04
N ILE A 650 49.67 29.38 -19.97
CA ILE A 650 50.56 29.58 -21.10
C ILE A 650 51.45 28.35 -21.28
N SER A 651 51.60 27.88 -22.52
CA SER A 651 52.53 26.81 -22.84
C SER A 651 53.97 27.22 -22.50
N SER A 652 54.77 26.25 -22.05
CA SER A 652 56.18 26.48 -21.73
C SER A 652 57.04 26.76 -22.96
N LYS A 653 56.57 26.44 -24.17
CA LYS A 653 57.25 26.71 -25.44
C LYS A 653 56.33 27.49 -26.40
N PRO A 654 56.86 28.52 -27.11
CA PRO A 654 56.10 29.19 -28.15
C PRO A 654 55.96 28.32 -29.39
N LEU A 655 54.88 28.50 -30.16
CA LEU A 655 54.64 27.76 -31.40
C LEU A 655 55.76 28.03 -32.41
N THR A 656 56.25 26.97 -33.04
CA THR A 656 57.20 27.04 -34.17
C THR A 656 56.66 26.18 -35.34
N TYR A 657 57.51 25.86 -36.33
CA TYR A 657 57.17 24.85 -37.33
C TYR A 657 57.12 23.42 -36.78
N GLY A 658 57.75 23.14 -35.63
CA GLY A 658 57.74 21.83 -34.99
C GLY A 658 56.55 21.64 -34.05
N VAL A 659 55.76 20.59 -34.26
CA VAL A 659 54.59 20.24 -33.47
C VAL A 659 54.68 18.77 -33.02
N LEU A 660 54.35 18.48 -31.77
CA LEU A 660 54.22 17.13 -31.25
C LEU A 660 52.74 16.82 -31.00
N CYS A 661 52.20 15.86 -31.74
CA CYS A 661 50.81 15.43 -31.66
C CYS A 661 50.74 13.92 -31.38
N GLY A 662 50.16 13.54 -30.24
CA GLY A 662 49.97 12.12 -29.90
C GLY A 662 51.28 11.30 -29.82
N GLY A 663 52.41 11.95 -29.55
CA GLY A 663 53.73 11.31 -29.52
C GLY A 663 54.45 11.24 -30.88
N VAL A 664 53.86 11.79 -31.95
CA VAL A 664 54.48 11.88 -33.28
C VAL A 664 54.95 13.31 -33.53
N GLU A 665 56.21 13.46 -33.93
CA GLU A 665 56.79 14.73 -34.35
C GLU A 665 56.35 15.10 -35.77
N TYR A 666 55.89 16.33 -35.93
CA TYR A 666 55.47 16.91 -37.21
C TYR A 666 56.20 18.22 -37.48
N VAL A 667 56.44 18.50 -38.75
CA VAL A 667 56.73 19.87 -39.22
C VAL A 667 55.53 20.42 -39.97
N SER A 668 55.25 21.71 -39.77
CA SER A 668 54.14 22.39 -40.44
C SER A 668 54.60 23.10 -41.72
N GLY A 669 53.84 22.93 -42.79
CA GLY A 669 54.13 23.48 -44.12
C GLY A 669 52.92 23.35 -45.03
N ASP A 670 52.73 24.29 -45.96
CA ASP A 670 51.64 24.26 -46.95
C ASP A 670 50.22 24.08 -46.35
N GLY A 671 50.01 24.57 -45.12
CA GLY A 671 48.74 24.45 -44.42
C GLY A 671 48.47 23.05 -43.84
N SER A 672 49.48 22.17 -43.78
CA SER A 672 49.37 20.80 -43.29
C SER A 672 50.52 20.43 -42.34
N LEU A 673 50.32 19.39 -41.55
CA LEU A 673 51.36 18.74 -40.75
C LEU A 673 51.97 17.57 -41.52
N HIS A 674 53.29 17.47 -41.49
CA HIS A 674 54.07 16.44 -42.17
C HIS A 674 54.85 15.63 -41.14
N ALA A 675 54.53 14.34 -41.00
CA ALA A 675 55.14 13.48 -39.99
C ALA A 675 56.65 13.31 -40.27
N VAL A 676 57.48 13.52 -39.25
CA VAL A 676 58.93 13.44 -39.35
C VAL A 676 59.40 12.07 -38.89
N GLY A 677 60.13 11.36 -39.75
CA GLY A 677 60.79 10.11 -39.34
C GLY A 677 61.84 10.38 -38.26
N GLN A 678 62.02 9.45 -37.33
CA GLN A 678 63.03 9.58 -36.26
C GLN A 678 64.45 9.78 -36.82
N ASP A 679 64.76 9.17 -37.97
CA ASP A 679 66.01 9.32 -38.73
C ASP A 679 66.14 10.69 -39.44
N GLN A 680 65.03 11.42 -39.60
CA GLN A 680 64.96 12.71 -40.27
C GLN A 680 64.87 13.89 -39.30
N LEU A 681 64.71 13.66 -37.99
CA LEU A 681 64.56 14.73 -37.00
C LEU A 681 65.69 15.77 -37.07
N SER A 682 66.93 15.33 -37.29
CA SER A 682 68.08 16.24 -37.42
C SER A 682 68.04 17.14 -38.66
N LEU A 683 67.19 16.84 -39.65
CA LEU A 683 66.98 17.67 -40.84
C LEU A 683 66.10 18.88 -40.55
N PHE A 684 65.31 18.84 -39.47
CA PHE A 684 64.34 19.86 -39.10
C PHE A 684 64.65 20.41 -37.71
N PRO A 685 65.53 21.43 -37.60
CA PRO A 685 66.04 21.96 -36.34
C PRO A 685 65.02 22.90 -35.66
N PHE A 686 63.80 22.43 -35.43
CA PHE A 686 62.74 23.19 -34.76
C PHE A 686 62.49 22.69 -33.34
N ASP A 687 61.99 23.58 -32.49
CA ASP A 687 61.40 23.20 -31.21
C ASP A 687 60.03 22.57 -31.44
N TYR A 688 59.88 21.30 -31.09
CA TYR A 688 58.60 20.60 -31.16
C TYR A 688 57.75 20.94 -29.93
N VAL A 689 56.64 21.64 -30.17
CA VAL A 689 55.69 22.04 -29.14
C VAL A 689 54.61 20.99 -29.01
N SER A 690 54.42 20.46 -27.79
CA SER A 690 53.32 19.54 -27.51
C SER A 690 51.98 20.26 -27.67
N MET A 691 51.09 19.66 -28.44
CA MET A 691 49.72 20.16 -28.63
C MET A 691 48.70 19.19 -28.04
N ASP A 692 47.59 19.74 -27.57
CA ASP A 692 46.46 19.00 -27.06
C ASP A 692 45.79 18.17 -28.17
N LYS A 693 45.29 16.98 -27.78
CA LYS A 693 44.64 16.04 -28.70
C LYS A 693 43.51 16.68 -29.52
N PHE A 694 42.76 17.61 -28.93
CA PHE A 694 41.66 18.27 -29.61
C PHE A 694 42.18 19.20 -30.70
N THR A 695 43.24 19.96 -30.45
CA THR A 695 43.86 20.81 -31.47
C THR A 695 44.47 19.96 -32.58
N CYS A 696 45.24 18.93 -32.23
CA CYS A 696 45.85 18.02 -33.20
C CYS A 696 44.82 17.38 -34.13
N SER A 697 43.66 17.00 -33.61
CA SER A 697 42.59 16.37 -34.41
C SER A 697 41.97 17.27 -35.48
N GLN A 698 42.16 18.59 -35.38
CA GLN A 698 41.66 19.57 -36.35
C GLN A 698 42.65 19.88 -37.47
N LEU A 699 43.91 19.44 -37.35
CA LEU A 699 44.96 19.77 -38.29
C LEU A 699 45.00 18.78 -39.45
N THR A 700 45.20 19.31 -40.66
CA THR A 700 45.34 18.49 -41.86
C THR A 700 46.68 17.75 -41.83
N ILE A 701 46.65 16.42 -41.91
CA ILE A 701 47.88 15.63 -42.08
C ILE A 701 48.16 15.48 -43.58
N GLY A 702 49.31 15.99 -44.01
CA GLY A 702 49.80 15.87 -45.37
C GLY A 702 50.62 14.60 -45.59
N ILE A 703 51.42 14.60 -46.66
CA ILE A 703 52.45 13.56 -46.86
C ILE A 703 53.49 13.58 -45.72
N PRO A 704 54.19 12.47 -45.43
CA PRO A 704 55.33 12.49 -44.53
C PRO A 704 56.37 13.55 -44.95
N ALA A 705 57.07 14.12 -43.97
CA ALA A 705 58.13 15.08 -44.23
C ALA A 705 59.22 14.42 -45.09
N THR A 706 59.76 15.17 -46.04
CA THR A 706 60.81 14.67 -46.93
C THR A 706 62.07 15.48 -46.78
N ALA A 707 63.21 14.89 -47.17
CA ALA A 707 64.47 15.61 -47.26
C ALA A 707 64.50 16.65 -48.41
N PHE A 708 63.36 16.98 -49.02
CA PHE A 708 63.28 17.93 -50.13
C PHE A 708 62.22 18.99 -49.83
N ILE A 709 62.60 20.26 -49.89
CA ILE A 709 61.68 21.38 -49.66
C ILE A 709 61.67 22.32 -50.86
N ARG A 710 60.53 22.96 -51.09
CA ARG A 710 60.36 24.00 -52.11
C ARG A 710 59.82 25.28 -51.47
N THR A 711 60.50 26.40 -51.69
CA THR A 711 60.07 27.71 -51.20
C THR A 711 59.19 28.45 -52.23
N PRO A 712 58.46 29.51 -51.82
CA PRO A 712 57.46 30.16 -52.71
C PRO A 712 58.06 30.86 -53.94
N ASP A 713 59.36 31.20 -53.89
CA ASP A 713 60.13 31.72 -55.03
C ASP A 713 60.45 30.65 -56.08
N GLY A 714 60.07 29.39 -55.84
CA GLY A 714 60.31 28.26 -56.72
C GLY A 714 61.63 27.52 -56.46
N SER A 715 62.47 28.01 -55.54
CA SER A 715 63.75 27.39 -55.20
C SER A 715 63.54 26.02 -54.55
N LEU A 716 64.29 25.02 -55.02
CA LEU A 716 64.29 23.65 -54.50
C LEU A 716 65.55 23.41 -53.66
N TYR A 717 65.40 22.73 -52.53
CA TYR A 717 66.51 22.39 -51.65
C TYR A 717 66.45 20.92 -51.21
N GLN A 718 67.61 20.29 -51.08
CA GLN A 718 67.80 19.05 -50.34
C GLN A 718 68.21 19.38 -48.90
N LEU A 719 67.62 18.70 -47.92
CA LEU A 719 67.98 18.76 -46.52
C LEU A 719 68.97 17.63 -46.22
N ALA A 720 70.18 17.96 -45.80
CA ALA A 720 71.20 16.99 -45.42
C ALA A 720 72.10 17.58 -44.32
N GLY A 721 72.44 16.78 -43.31
CA GLY A 721 73.33 17.22 -42.22
C GLY A 721 72.83 18.46 -41.45
N GLY A 722 71.51 18.67 -41.38
CA GLY A 722 70.91 19.86 -40.77
C GLY A 722 71.06 21.14 -41.60
N GLN A 723 71.49 21.03 -42.86
CA GLN A 723 71.64 22.14 -43.80
C GLN A 723 70.69 21.98 -45.00
N LYS A 724 70.32 23.10 -45.62
CA LYS A 724 69.65 23.13 -46.92
C LYS A 724 70.67 23.36 -48.04
N HIS A 725 70.61 22.53 -49.06
CA HIS A 725 71.50 22.54 -50.22
C HIS A 725 70.68 22.86 -51.46
N SER A 726 71.00 23.94 -52.17
CA SER A 726 70.20 24.38 -53.33
C SER A 726 70.30 23.38 -54.49
N ILE A 727 69.18 23.12 -55.15
CA ILE A 727 69.09 22.24 -56.32
C ILE A 727 68.93 23.11 -57.57
N SER A 728 69.90 23.05 -58.47
CA SER A 728 70.02 23.97 -59.61
C SER A 728 69.04 23.71 -60.77
N SER A 729 68.45 22.51 -60.85
CA SER A 729 67.53 22.14 -61.93
C SER A 729 66.59 20.98 -61.55
N MET A 730 65.47 20.84 -62.27
CA MET A 730 64.55 19.72 -62.08
C MET A 730 65.19 18.36 -62.45
N ALA A 731 66.14 18.34 -63.38
CA ALA A 731 66.91 17.13 -63.71
C ALA A 731 67.80 16.70 -62.53
N ARG A 732 68.44 17.66 -61.83
CA ARG A 732 69.21 17.39 -60.61
C ARG A 732 68.30 16.89 -59.48
N PHE A 733 67.12 17.50 -59.31
CA PHE A 733 66.13 17.03 -58.36
C PHE A 733 65.74 15.56 -58.62
N ALA A 734 65.37 15.21 -59.86
CA ALA A 734 64.98 13.85 -60.21
C ALA A 734 66.08 12.82 -59.91
N ALA A 735 67.35 13.19 -60.10
CA ALA A 735 68.49 12.33 -59.78
C ALA A 735 68.70 12.14 -58.27
N LEU A 736 68.47 13.19 -57.46
CA LEU A 736 68.67 13.15 -56.02
C LEU A 736 67.48 12.55 -55.26
N SER A 737 66.26 12.80 -55.72
CA SER A 737 65.05 12.45 -54.97
C SER A 737 64.61 11.00 -55.12
N ASN A 738 65.05 10.33 -56.18
CA ASN A 738 64.66 8.96 -56.50
C ASN A 738 63.12 8.76 -56.44
N GLY A 739 62.36 9.75 -56.94
CA GLY A 739 60.89 9.74 -56.94
C GLY A 739 60.24 10.26 -55.64
N THR A 740 61.01 10.61 -54.62
CA THR A 740 60.49 11.24 -53.40
C THR A 740 60.00 12.67 -53.70
N PRO A 741 58.78 13.06 -53.31
CA PRO A 741 58.28 14.41 -53.54
C PRO A 741 58.98 15.45 -52.66
N TRP A 742 58.90 16.73 -53.02
CA TRP A 742 59.24 17.83 -52.13
C TRP A 742 58.01 18.26 -51.30
N MET A 743 58.27 18.85 -50.15
CA MET A 743 57.29 19.56 -49.33
C MET A 743 57.33 21.05 -49.67
N ASN A 744 56.18 21.66 -49.96
CA ASN A 744 56.14 23.12 -50.08
C ASN A 744 56.23 23.73 -48.68
N VAL A 745 57.10 24.73 -48.52
CA VAL A 745 57.30 25.39 -47.23
C VAL A 745 57.33 26.91 -47.42
N PRO A 746 56.92 27.70 -46.42
CA PRO A 746 57.05 29.15 -46.48
C PRO A 746 58.53 29.55 -46.52
N GLY A 747 58.81 30.75 -47.03
CA GLY A 747 60.19 31.22 -47.18
C GLY A 747 60.96 31.28 -45.85
N SER A 748 60.29 31.57 -44.73
CA SER A 748 60.95 31.62 -43.41
C SER A 748 61.31 30.24 -42.86
N PHE A 749 60.52 29.20 -43.15
CA PHE A 749 60.88 27.81 -42.84
C PHE A 749 62.26 27.50 -43.40
N GLY A 750 62.46 27.76 -44.70
CA GLY A 750 63.75 27.58 -45.35
C GLY A 750 64.84 28.46 -44.74
N ARG A 751 64.56 29.71 -44.33
CA ARG A 751 65.55 30.60 -43.72
C ARG A 751 66.05 30.13 -42.35
N LEU A 752 65.25 29.36 -41.62
CA LEU A 752 65.62 28.80 -40.32
C LEU A 752 66.56 27.58 -40.44
N ILE A 753 66.72 27.03 -41.64
CA ILE A 753 67.67 25.95 -41.92
C ILE A 753 68.97 26.55 -42.49
N PRO A 754 70.14 26.30 -41.88
CA PRO A 754 71.43 26.78 -42.37
C PRO A 754 71.70 26.38 -43.83
N SER A 755 72.28 27.26 -44.64
CA SER A 755 72.65 26.94 -46.02
C SER A 755 73.97 26.16 -46.08
N GLY A 756 73.99 25.07 -46.86
CA GLY A 756 75.19 24.35 -47.25
C GLY A 756 75.62 24.63 -48.69
N ALA A 757 76.61 23.88 -49.19
CA ALA A 757 76.98 23.91 -50.62
C ALA A 757 75.82 23.43 -51.52
N ALA A 758 75.78 23.81 -52.80
CA ALA A 758 74.75 23.33 -53.72
C ALA A 758 74.78 21.78 -53.86
N ALA A 759 73.60 21.17 -54.01
CA ALA A 759 73.39 19.72 -53.94
C ALA A 759 73.79 18.95 -55.20
#